data_AF-A0A2D9P705-F1
#
_entry.id   AF-A0A2D9P705-F1
#
_cell.length_a   1.000
_cell.length_b   1.000
_cell.length_c   1.000
_cell.angle_alpha   90.00
_cell.angle_beta   90.00
_cell.angle_gamma   90.00
#
_symmetry.space_group_name_H-M   'P 1'
#
loop_
_entity.id
_entity.type
_entity.pdbx_description
1 polymer ?
#
loop_
_entity_poly.entity_id
_entity_poly.type
_entity_poly.pdbx_seq_one_letter_code
_entity_poly.pdbx_strand_id
1 'polypeptide(L)'
;MAEQEVMTVLHEDPQVLVKDEFITKKECEHIIDICKDKLKDALVSNNQKGFVSAGRSGKNCWLQHDHDNITKKIAERIAKIVNIPLSHAEIYQVIYYDETQEYRSHYDGWLHNNSEKSNRCMKYGGQRVATALCYLNDVEEGGCTGFPRLKIEVPPKQGKLLIFENIIKNSGKETGRSERHPLSEHAGRPVIKGKKWAFNLWFRENPKTVLYVPPELPSNDVSSTKDTKNIQDVNTKNESGKTEKIIHQEVVTTCSGLNKETLNQEHKIYTHNGIMNDGDIEKVKKLAKLEKTEKRNSSWIKLTEIPEILLKIVNSTGYNYSFYENANVVQYASSNTHNRFLDAYDFNSENGKRNTQKVGQRLYSIVCFLDDKMTYKFNKLDIIYQPQKGSILSYCNTLNNSNERSLDMYHEISNENENGAMLFNIYVREKNTNGEIFPNHFENENIKLMIDDKATTGEDIIVKDVIPTPPPVPSSAPPPTCKNMEDKKEVCEEPKKLVESKESAEPTEPKERPEYMKELLEVYDKFKDGTITMRGHKSIKFINKIPFSIVTENANKLFATRDEKYGALNPKVFDKEYYIDEFTPLVIDNVYNEAAHSIIKNYFHSNIDAGNFALGDRQAHRYKSNNESFSRLVQYELLPLIEHVVKKPMNPTYIYVSCYTKDEEKPTELPPHTDRPDCEYTISYIIDKPEGSNWPIYVDKTKQPVKNKGRYWFYPPKEGCVAVDANANSLMMFNGTDHIHYREKMECDYYYIVLLHFRSDGYE
;
A
#
# COMPACT_ATOMS: atom_id res chain seq x y z
N MET A 1 -39.94 2.38 39.14
CA MET A 1 -38.62 2.91 38.74
C MET A 1 -37.94 1.78 37.98
N ALA A 2 -37.64 1.97 36.69
CA ALA A 2 -36.97 0.92 35.92
C ALA A 2 -35.51 0.83 36.39
N GLU A 3 -35.05 -0.35 36.77
CA GLU A 3 -33.63 -0.61 37.01
C GLU A 3 -32.84 -0.15 35.79
N GLN A 4 -31.93 0.81 35.97
CA GLN A 4 -30.94 1.13 34.94
C GLN A 4 -30.03 -0.09 34.81
N GLU A 5 -30.09 -0.77 33.67
CA GLU A 5 -29.21 -1.89 33.38
C GLU A 5 -27.76 -1.40 33.36
N VAL A 6 -26.99 -1.76 34.39
CA VAL A 6 -25.59 -1.35 34.53
C VAL A 6 -24.73 -2.08 33.49
N MET A 7 -24.15 -1.33 32.56
CA MET A 7 -23.20 -1.79 31.54
C MET A 7 -21.76 -1.56 32.03
N THR A 8 -20.83 -2.44 31.66
CA THR A 8 -19.39 -2.20 31.89
C THR A 8 -18.80 -1.44 30.71
N VAL A 9 -18.18 -0.29 30.98
CA VAL A 9 -17.49 0.51 29.97
C VAL A 9 -16.06 0.01 29.83
N LEU A 10 -15.69 -0.46 28.63
CA LEU A 10 -14.31 -0.85 28.28
C LEU A 10 -13.55 0.30 27.59
N HIS A 11 -14.28 1.21 26.96
CA HIS A 11 -13.73 2.39 26.31
C HIS A 11 -14.80 3.50 26.23
N GLU A 12 -14.39 4.76 26.36
CA GLU A 12 -15.31 5.91 26.38
C GLU A 12 -15.56 6.53 24.99
N ASP A 13 -14.55 6.59 24.11
CA ASP A 13 -14.67 7.18 22.76
C ASP A 13 -13.72 6.53 21.72
N PRO A 14 -14.17 5.58 20.88
CA PRO A 14 -15.56 5.20 20.71
C PRO A 14 -16.03 4.45 21.94
N GLN A 15 -17.31 4.58 22.27
CA GLN A 15 -17.85 3.83 23.39
C GLN A 15 -17.80 2.33 23.06
N VAL A 16 -17.23 1.54 23.96
CA VAL A 16 -17.23 0.07 23.91
C VAL A 16 -17.77 -0.44 25.23
N LEU A 17 -18.96 -1.03 25.21
CA LEU A 17 -19.70 -1.48 26.37
C LEU A 17 -19.88 -3.00 26.34
N VAL A 18 -19.85 -3.63 27.50
CA VAL A 18 -20.22 -5.04 27.64
C VAL A 18 -21.23 -5.26 28.75
N LYS A 19 -22.08 -6.28 28.55
CA LYS A 19 -23.01 -6.77 29.56
C LYS A 19 -23.06 -8.28 29.52
N ASP A 20 -22.66 -8.90 30.62
CA ASP A 20 -22.81 -10.33 30.80
C ASP A 20 -24.28 -10.68 31.05
N GLU A 21 -24.67 -11.88 30.62
CA GLU A 21 -26.01 -12.45 30.88
C GLU A 21 -27.17 -11.57 30.39
N PHE A 22 -26.95 -10.85 29.30
CA PHE A 22 -27.93 -9.95 28.72
C PHE A 22 -29.10 -10.70 28.07
N ILE A 23 -28.81 -11.75 27.29
CA ILE A 23 -29.81 -12.72 26.85
C ILE A 23 -29.62 -14.04 27.60
N THR A 24 -30.72 -14.73 27.84
CA THR A 24 -30.70 -16.00 28.59
C THR A 24 -30.16 -17.13 27.72
N LYS A 25 -29.65 -18.20 28.35
CA LYS A 25 -29.18 -19.40 27.62
C LYS A 25 -30.25 -19.98 26.68
N LYS A 26 -31.51 -20.00 27.13
CA LYS A 26 -32.66 -20.45 26.31
C LYS A 26 -32.87 -19.58 25.08
N GLU A 27 -32.70 -18.27 25.22
CA GLU A 27 -32.77 -17.34 24.09
C GLU A 27 -31.60 -17.54 23.12
N CYS A 28 -30.40 -17.85 23.63
CA CYS A 28 -29.26 -18.19 22.79
C CYS A 28 -29.51 -19.46 21.97
N GLU A 29 -29.91 -20.55 22.64
CA GLU A 29 -30.22 -21.84 22.03
C GLU A 29 -31.32 -21.70 20.98
N HIS A 30 -32.38 -20.94 21.28
CA HIS A 30 -33.47 -20.67 20.36
C HIS A 30 -32.99 -20.01 19.06
N ILE A 31 -32.11 -19.00 19.13
CA ILE A 31 -31.54 -18.37 17.93
C ILE A 31 -30.66 -19.35 17.14
N ILE A 32 -29.83 -20.14 17.82
CA ILE A 32 -29.00 -21.18 17.18
C ILE A 32 -29.89 -22.18 16.44
N ASP A 33 -30.96 -22.67 17.07
CA ASP A 33 -31.86 -23.67 16.50
C ASP A 33 -32.61 -23.17 15.26
N ILE A 34 -33.01 -21.90 15.22
CA ILE A 34 -33.65 -21.30 14.04
C ILE A 34 -32.69 -21.21 12.84
N CYS A 35 -31.40 -21.01 13.10
CA CYS A 35 -30.40 -20.63 12.10
C CYS A 35 -29.47 -21.77 11.67
N LYS A 36 -29.29 -22.83 12.48
CA LYS A 36 -28.32 -23.89 12.22
C LYS A 36 -28.47 -24.56 10.86
N ASP A 37 -29.71 -24.81 10.44
CA ASP A 37 -30.01 -25.45 9.15
C ASP A 37 -30.05 -24.47 7.98
N LYS A 38 -29.90 -23.17 8.24
CA LYS A 38 -29.97 -22.07 7.26
C LYS A 38 -28.62 -21.39 7.04
N LEU A 39 -27.54 -21.89 7.65
CA LEU A 39 -26.20 -21.36 7.51
C LEU A 39 -25.68 -21.51 6.08
N LYS A 40 -25.15 -20.41 5.52
CA LYS A 40 -24.45 -20.37 4.24
C LYS A 40 -23.08 -19.74 4.43
N ASP A 41 -22.16 -19.91 3.48
CA ASP A 41 -20.84 -19.29 3.57
C ASP A 41 -20.96 -17.76 3.67
N ALA A 42 -20.20 -17.18 4.61
CA ALA A 42 -20.33 -15.77 4.93
C ALA A 42 -19.74 -14.89 3.81
N LEU A 43 -20.57 -14.00 3.26
CA LEU A 43 -20.19 -13.08 2.19
C LEU A 43 -19.74 -11.71 2.74
N VAL A 44 -18.84 -11.05 2.01
CA VAL A 44 -18.45 -9.64 2.19
C VAL A 44 -19.00 -8.81 1.02
N SER A 45 -19.43 -7.57 1.25
CA SER A 45 -19.98 -6.71 0.21
C SER A 45 -18.90 -6.16 -0.75
N ASN A 46 -19.04 -6.42 -2.06
CA ASN A 46 -18.27 -5.84 -3.18
C ASN A 46 -19.16 -4.92 -4.05
N ASN A 47 -18.66 -4.29 -5.10
CA ASN A 47 -19.34 -3.27 -5.91
C ASN A 47 -20.57 -3.77 -6.67
N GLN A 48 -20.78 -5.08 -6.83
CA GLN A 48 -21.96 -5.61 -7.53
C GLN A 48 -22.81 -6.63 -6.73
N LYS A 49 -22.21 -7.52 -5.92
CA LYS A 49 -22.90 -8.49 -5.01
C LYS A 49 -22.02 -8.85 -3.80
N GLY A 50 -22.56 -9.62 -2.85
CA GLY A 50 -21.77 -10.27 -1.79
C GLY A 50 -20.92 -11.41 -2.36
N PHE A 51 -19.67 -11.55 -1.92
CA PHE A 51 -18.74 -12.59 -2.39
C PHE A 51 -18.01 -13.27 -1.22
N VAL A 52 -17.54 -14.50 -1.41
CA VAL A 52 -16.72 -15.23 -0.44
C VAL A 52 -15.31 -14.63 -0.46
N SER A 53 -14.84 -14.12 0.68
CA SER A 53 -13.52 -13.47 0.78
C SER A 53 -12.57 -14.30 1.64
N ALA A 54 -11.28 -14.34 1.29
CA ALA A 54 -10.24 -14.95 2.13
C ALA A 54 -10.05 -14.25 3.49
N GLY A 55 -10.65 -13.07 3.70
CA GLY A 55 -10.60 -12.30 4.94
C GLY A 55 -11.73 -12.58 5.93
N ARG A 56 -12.72 -13.40 5.55
CA ARG A 56 -13.79 -13.88 6.43
C ARG A 56 -14.03 -15.36 6.12
N SER A 57 -13.54 -16.23 6.99
CA SER A 57 -13.83 -17.66 6.97
C SER A 57 -14.96 -17.93 7.97
N GLY A 58 -16.02 -18.64 7.57
CA GLY A 58 -17.17 -18.91 8.45
C GLY A 58 -18.51 -18.90 7.73
N LYS A 59 -19.58 -19.22 8.45
CA LYS A 59 -20.95 -19.26 7.92
C LYS A 59 -21.82 -18.19 8.56
N ASN A 60 -22.86 -17.75 7.87
CA ASN A 60 -23.87 -16.86 8.42
C ASN A 60 -25.30 -17.22 7.99
N CYS A 61 -26.26 -16.72 8.75
CA CYS A 61 -27.68 -16.76 8.46
C CYS A 61 -28.29 -15.39 8.80
N TRP A 62 -29.31 -14.97 8.04
CA TRP A 62 -30.02 -13.72 8.29
C TRP A 62 -31.39 -14.03 8.91
N LEU A 63 -31.72 -13.38 10.03
CA LEU A 63 -32.92 -13.63 10.82
C LEU A 63 -33.70 -12.33 11.05
N GLN A 64 -34.99 -12.32 10.70
CA GLN A 64 -35.87 -11.18 10.92
C GLN A 64 -36.11 -10.96 12.41
N HIS A 65 -36.30 -9.71 12.83
CA HIS A 65 -36.55 -9.38 14.24
C HIS A 65 -37.84 -9.99 14.73
N ASP A 66 -38.87 -9.98 13.89
CA ASP A 66 -40.23 -10.46 14.16
C ASP A 66 -40.45 -11.90 13.69
N HIS A 67 -39.40 -12.69 13.55
CA HIS A 67 -39.52 -14.14 13.28
C HIS A 67 -40.43 -14.81 14.31
N ASP A 68 -40.25 -14.48 15.60
CA ASP A 68 -41.15 -14.81 16.68
C ASP A 68 -41.08 -13.77 17.82
N ASN A 69 -41.82 -14.05 18.91
CA ASN A 69 -41.89 -13.15 20.07
C ASN A 69 -40.57 -13.08 20.85
N ILE A 70 -39.73 -14.12 20.82
CA ILE A 70 -38.44 -14.16 21.52
C ILE A 70 -37.44 -13.28 20.77
N THR A 71 -37.28 -13.50 19.47
CA THR A 71 -36.35 -12.71 18.63
C THR A 71 -36.70 -11.22 18.65
N LYS A 72 -37.99 -10.89 18.70
CA LYS A 72 -38.50 -9.53 18.75
C LYS A 72 -38.18 -8.85 20.07
N LYS A 73 -38.47 -9.52 21.20
CA LYS A 73 -38.16 -9.01 22.54
C LYS A 73 -36.67 -8.80 22.77
N ILE A 74 -35.81 -9.66 22.23
CA ILE A 74 -34.36 -9.46 22.26
C ILE A 74 -33.99 -8.17 21.52
N ALA A 75 -34.52 -7.97 20.31
CA ALA A 75 -34.20 -6.81 19.49
C ALA A 75 -34.66 -5.50 20.15
N GLU A 76 -35.87 -5.52 20.74
CA GLU A 76 -36.45 -4.39 21.48
C GLU A 76 -35.63 -4.04 22.74
N ARG A 77 -35.13 -5.04 23.48
CA ARG A 77 -34.22 -4.81 24.62
C ARG A 77 -32.89 -4.20 24.18
N ILE A 78 -32.28 -4.71 23.11
CA ILE A 78 -31.02 -4.14 22.58
C ILE A 78 -31.24 -2.71 22.11
N ALA A 79 -32.32 -2.45 21.35
CA ALA A 79 -32.67 -1.11 20.88
C ALA A 79 -32.83 -0.10 22.03
N LYS A 80 -33.43 -0.53 23.15
CA LYS A 80 -33.57 0.29 24.35
C LYS A 80 -32.22 0.67 24.98
N ILE A 81 -31.24 -0.24 25.00
CA ILE A 81 -29.91 0.00 25.59
C ILE A 81 -29.02 0.83 24.68
N VAL A 82 -29.01 0.52 23.39
CA VAL A 82 -28.29 1.32 22.37
C VAL A 82 -28.92 2.71 22.25
N ASN A 83 -30.15 2.88 22.76
CA ASN A 83 -30.94 4.10 22.69
C ASN A 83 -31.21 4.54 21.23
N ILE A 84 -31.46 3.57 20.36
CA ILE A 84 -31.82 3.77 18.96
C ILE A 84 -33.05 2.90 18.64
N PRO A 85 -34.12 3.45 18.04
CA PRO A 85 -35.32 2.69 17.74
C PRO A 85 -35.05 1.44 16.89
N LEU A 86 -35.81 0.36 17.15
CA LEU A 86 -35.65 -0.90 16.41
C LEU A 86 -35.86 -0.76 14.89
N SER A 87 -36.62 0.25 14.44
CA SER A 87 -36.80 0.58 13.02
C SER A 87 -35.51 0.98 12.30
N HIS A 88 -34.46 1.36 13.03
CA HIS A 88 -33.14 1.65 12.49
C HIS A 88 -32.24 0.41 12.45
N ALA A 89 -32.62 -0.69 13.12
CA ALA A 89 -31.80 -1.88 13.14
C ALA A 89 -31.95 -2.68 11.84
N GLU A 90 -30.83 -3.10 11.27
CA GLU A 90 -30.80 -4.15 10.25
C GLU A 90 -31.26 -5.48 10.84
N ILE A 91 -31.67 -6.42 9.98
CA ILE A 91 -32.00 -7.78 10.42
C ILE A 91 -30.77 -8.46 11.05
N TYR A 92 -30.99 -9.42 11.95
CA TYR A 92 -29.89 -10.12 12.61
C TYR A 92 -29.01 -10.82 11.58
N GLN A 93 -27.68 -10.70 11.76
CA GLN A 93 -26.72 -11.57 11.10
C GLN A 93 -26.17 -12.56 12.12
N VAL A 94 -26.71 -13.77 12.15
CA VAL A 94 -26.20 -14.88 12.98
C VAL A 94 -24.96 -15.45 12.29
N ILE A 95 -23.89 -15.64 13.04
CA ILE A 95 -22.57 -16.06 12.56
C ILE A 95 -22.13 -17.34 13.27
N TYR A 96 -21.46 -18.20 12.52
CA TYR A 96 -20.84 -19.43 12.97
C TYR A 96 -19.39 -19.50 12.51
N TYR A 97 -18.49 -19.76 13.46
CA TYR A 97 -17.07 -20.05 13.21
C TYR A 97 -16.71 -21.39 13.82
N ASP A 98 -16.14 -22.26 12.99
CA ASP A 98 -15.46 -23.49 13.41
C ASP A 98 -14.00 -23.21 13.79
N GLU A 99 -13.28 -24.23 14.24
CA GLU A 99 -11.84 -24.14 14.53
C GLU A 99 -11.08 -23.54 13.33
N THR A 100 -10.10 -22.68 13.63
CA THR A 100 -9.28 -21.87 12.70
C THR A 100 -10.02 -20.77 11.93
N GLN A 101 -11.35 -20.70 11.97
CA GLN A 101 -12.11 -19.69 11.24
C GLN A 101 -12.07 -18.34 11.96
N GLU A 102 -12.00 -17.25 11.19
CA GLU A 102 -11.82 -15.88 11.67
C GLU A 102 -12.55 -14.85 10.80
N TYR A 103 -12.66 -13.63 11.33
CA TYR A 103 -12.95 -12.45 10.52
C TYR A 103 -11.88 -11.40 10.78
N ARG A 104 -11.06 -11.13 9.76
CA ARG A 104 -9.98 -10.16 9.80
C ARG A 104 -10.48 -8.76 10.17
N SER A 105 -9.56 -7.92 10.62
CA SER A 105 -9.85 -6.53 10.98
C SER A 105 -10.62 -5.80 9.90
N HIS A 106 -11.72 -5.18 10.31
CA HIS A 106 -12.61 -4.40 9.46
C HIS A 106 -13.33 -3.33 10.27
N TYR A 107 -14.15 -2.53 9.58
CA TYR A 107 -15.05 -1.56 10.18
C TYR A 107 -16.48 -1.90 9.76
N ASP A 108 -17.42 -1.73 10.67
CA ASP A 108 -18.85 -1.86 10.35
C ASP A 108 -19.40 -0.59 9.68
N GLY A 109 -18.86 0.58 10.05
CA GLY A 109 -19.17 1.84 9.37
C GLY A 109 -18.51 1.96 7.99
N TRP A 110 -19.17 2.66 7.07
CA TRP A 110 -18.65 2.99 5.75
C TRP A 110 -17.96 4.35 5.73
N LEU A 111 -17.09 4.59 4.76
CA LEU A 111 -16.55 5.93 4.52
C LEU A 111 -17.57 6.74 3.70
N HIS A 112 -17.72 8.04 3.98
CA HIS A 112 -18.43 9.00 3.13
C HIS A 112 -17.56 9.39 1.90
N ASN A 113 -17.10 8.37 1.16
CA ASN A 113 -16.20 8.52 0.02
C ASN A 113 -16.92 8.52 -1.34
N ASN A 114 -18.26 8.59 -1.33
CA ASN A 114 -19.14 8.49 -2.50
C ASN A 114 -18.87 7.27 -3.41
N SER A 115 -18.21 6.22 -2.90
CA SER A 115 -18.04 4.97 -3.65
C SER A 115 -19.40 4.33 -3.91
N GLU A 116 -19.56 3.61 -5.02
CA GLU A 116 -20.80 2.85 -5.30
C GLU A 116 -21.17 1.92 -4.15
N LYS A 117 -20.16 1.30 -3.51
CA LYS A 117 -20.36 0.47 -2.33
C LYS A 117 -20.91 1.27 -1.16
N SER A 118 -20.29 2.39 -0.78
CA SER A 118 -20.77 3.24 0.31
C SER A 118 -22.16 3.79 0.01
N ASN A 119 -22.40 4.31 -1.20
CA ASN A 119 -23.69 4.84 -1.61
C ASN A 119 -24.77 3.76 -1.61
N ARG A 120 -24.49 2.56 -2.14
CA ARG A 120 -25.44 1.44 -2.12
C ARG A 120 -25.68 0.94 -0.70
N CYS A 121 -24.64 0.81 0.11
CA CYS A 121 -24.75 0.30 1.47
C CYS A 121 -25.45 1.30 2.40
N MET A 122 -25.24 2.61 2.22
CA MET A 122 -25.88 3.68 2.99
C MET A 122 -27.22 4.14 2.40
N LYS A 123 -27.57 3.72 1.17
CA LYS A 123 -28.77 4.14 0.43
C LYS A 123 -30.03 4.15 1.29
N TYR A 124 -30.21 3.13 2.13
CA TYR A 124 -31.34 3.03 3.04
C TYR A 124 -30.86 3.02 4.49
N GLY A 125 -31.38 3.94 5.30
CA GLY A 125 -31.02 4.14 6.70
C GLY A 125 -29.69 4.88 6.94
N GLY A 126 -28.86 5.13 5.94
CA GLY A 126 -27.61 5.88 6.12
C GLY A 126 -26.50 5.06 6.78
N GLN A 127 -25.62 5.73 7.54
CA GLN A 127 -24.46 5.10 8.18
C GLN A 127 -24.86 4.05 9.23
N ARG A 128 -24.03 3.03 9.45
CA ARG A 128 -24.09 2.20 10.68
C ARG A 128 -23.46 2.97 11.83
N VAL A 129 -24.26 3.38 12.81
CA VAL A 129 -23.80 4.24 13.92
C VAL A 129 -23.37 3.44 15.14
N ALA A 130 -23.95 2.25 15.35
CA ALA A 130 -23.58 1.34 16.43
C ALA A 130 -23.73 -0.12 16.01
N THR A 131 -22.93 -0.99 16.62
CA THR A 131 -23.04 -2.44 16.49
C THR A 131 -23.33 -3.04 17.85
N ALA A 132 -24.34 -3.91 17.91
CA ALA A 132 -24.58 -4.80 19.03
C ALA A 132 -24.26 -6.24 18.60
N LEU A 133 -23.22 -6.84 19.20
CA LEU A 133 -22.79 -8.21 18.99
C LEU A 133 -23.12 -9.03 20.24
N CYS A 134 -23.87 -10.12 20.09
CA CYS A 134 -24.19 -11.00 21.21
C CYS A 134 -23.63 -12.41 20.98
N TYR A 135 -22.95 -12.96 21.98
CA TYR A 135 -22.41 -14.31 21.94
C TYR A 135 -23.47 -15.33 22.35
N LEU A 136 -23.67 -16.35 21.53
CA LEU A 136 -24.72 -17.35 21.70
C LEU A 136 -24.23 -18.63 22.40
N ASN A 137 -22.92 -18.81 22.53
CA ASN A 137 -22.32 -19.89 23.30
C ASN A 137 -20.97 -19.46 23.89
N ASP A 138 -20.49 -20.23 24.85
CA ASP A 138 -19.10 -20.15 25.32
C ASP A 138 -18.18 -20.81 24.28
N VAL A 139 -17.00 -20.24 24.07
CA VAL A 139 -15.94 -20.82 23.22
C VAL A 139 -14.84 -21.33 24.13
N GLU A 140 -14.35 -22.55 23.88
CA GLU A 140 -13.34 -23.17 24.74
C GLU A 140 -12.01 -22.42 24.69
N GLU A 141 -11.54 -22.05 23.50
CA GLU A 141 -10.30 -21.29 23.33
C GLU A 141 -10.34 -20.40 22.07
N GLY A 142 -9.83 -19.17 22.19
CA GLY A 142 -9.83 -18.19 21.10
C GLY A 142 -11.20 -17.53 20.87
N GLY A 143 -11.46 -17.09 19.63
CA GLY A 143 -12.77 -16.57 19.23
C GLY A 143 -13.18 -15.22 19.83
N CYS A 144 -12.29 -14.49 20.49
CA CYS A 144 -12.60 -13.17 21.05
C CYS A 144 -12.90 -12.13 19.94
N THR A 145 -13.64 -11.09 20.30
CA THR A 145 -13.76 -9.89 19.46
C THR A 145 -12.67 -8.92 19.88
N GLY A 146 -11.69 -8.69 19.01
CA GLY A 146 -10.54 -7.85 19.28
C GLY A 146 -10.66 -6.48 18.61
N PHE A 147 -10.37 -5.41 19.35
CA PHE A 147 -10.24 -4.04 18.86
C PHE A 147 -8.74 -3.68 18.81
N PRO A 148 -8.01 -3.96 17.71
CA PRO A 148 -6.56 -3.83 17.66
C PRO A 148 -6.05 -2.42 17.96
N ARG A 149 -6.80 -1.38 17.56
CA ARG A 149 -6.41 0.02 17.81
C ARG A 149 -6.61 0.45 19.26
N LEU A 150 -7.54 -0.20 19.97
CA LEU A 150 -7.82 0.07 21.38
C LEU A 150 -7.07 -0.89 22.32
N LYS A 151 -6.45 -1.95 21.79
CA LYS A 151 -5.85 -3.05 22.56
C LYS A 151 -6.84 -3.70 23.54
N ILE A 152 -8.11 -3.79 23.14
CA ILE A 152 -9.19 -4.43 23.91
C ILE A 152 -9.51 -5.78 23.27
N GLU A 153 -9.68 -6.81 24.09
CA GLU A 153 -10.21 -8.10 23.66
C GLU A 153 -11.41 -8.49 24.52
N VAL A 154 -12.52 -8.81 23.85
CA VAL A 154 -13.76 -9.22 24.50
C VAL A 154 -13.95 -10.72 24.29
N PRO A 155 -13.76 -11.55 25.33
CA PRO A 155 -13.92 -12.99 25.20
C PRO A 155 -15.40 -13.37 24.97
N PRO A 156 -15.66 -14.40 24.16
CA PRO A 156 -17.00 -14.90 23.94
C PRO A 156 -17.50 -15.61 25.20
N LYS A 157 -18.65 -15.17 25.72
CA LYS A 157 -19.34 -15.82 26.84
C LYS A 157 -20.82 -15.85 26.53
N GLN A 158 -21.45 -17.01 26.68
CA GLN A 158 -22.85 -17.18 26.34
C GLN A 158 -23.73 -16.11 26.99
N GLY A 159 -24.56 -15.46 26.18
CA GLY A 159 -25.47 -14.41 26.62
C GLY A 159 -24.83 -13.04 26.81
N LYS A 160 -23.51 -12.89 26.66
CA LYS A 160 -22.83 -11.59 26.75
C LYS A 160 -23.15 -10.73 25.53
N LEU A 161 -23.54 -9.48 25.79
CA LEU A 161 -23.72 -8.42 24.80
C LEU A 161 -22.48 -7.52 24.77
N LEU A 162 -21.99 -7.23 23.58
CA LEU A 162 -20.96 -6.23 23.27
C LEU A 162 -21.62 -5.15 22.41
N ILE A 163 -21.52 -3.89 22.83
CA ILE A 163 -21.96 -2.72 22.05
C ILE A 163 -20.75 -1.86 21.76
N PHE A 164 -20.61 -1.38 20.53
CA PHE A 164 -19.61 -0.38 20.20
C PHE A 164 -20.10 0.63 19.18
N GLU A 165 -19.60 1.87 19.31
CA GLU A 165 -19.87 2.95 18.37
C GLU A 165 -19.02 2.81 17.10
N ASN A 166 -19.67 2.99 15.96
CA ASN A 166 -19.03 2.92 14.65
C ASN A 166 -18.65 4.28 14.08
N ILE A 167 -19.12 5.36 14.70
CA ILE A 167 -18.99 6.73 14.21
C ILE A 167 -18.35 7.65 15.25
N ILE A 168 -17.73 8.73 14.80
CA ILE A 168 -17.25 9.81 15.66
C ILE A 168 -18.47 10.51 16.26
N LYS A 169 -18.53 10.61 17.60
CA LYS A 169 -19.64 11.27 18.30
C LYS A 169 -19.88 12.66 17.73
N ASN A 170 -21.15 12.99 17.50
CA ASN A 170 -21.59 14.30 17.00
C ASN A 170 -21.08 14.71 15.60
N SER A 171 -20.33 13.87 14.87
CA SER A 171 -19.84 14.21 13.52
C SER A 171 -20.93 14.61 12.54
N GLY A 172 -22.12 13.99 12.65
CA GLY A 172 -23.28 14.33 11.82
C GLY A 172 -24.05 15.59 12.23
N LYS A 173 -23.77 16.20 13.39
CA LYS A 173 -24.52 17.40 13.85
C LYS A 173 -24.20 18.65 13.05
N GLU A 174 -22.96 18.79 12.59
CA GLU A 174 -22.50 19.97 11.85
C GLU A 174 -22.59 19.77 10.33
N THR A 175 -22.30 18.55 9.87
CA THR A 175 -22.19 18.24 8.43
C THR A 175 -23.39 17.48 7.87
N GLY A 176 -24.31 17.02 8.74
CA GLY A 176 -25.36 16.07 8.35
C GLY A 176 -24.85 14.66 8.01
N ARG A 177 -23.55 14.38 8.20
CA ARG A 177 -22.90 13.12 7.84
C ARG A 177 -22.21 12.49 9.05
N SER A 178 -22.68 11.32 9.46
CA SER A 178 -22.03 10.54 10.52
C SER A 178 -20.72 9.89 10.04
N GLU A 179 -19.58 10.46 10.45
CA GLU A 179 -18.21 10.04 10.09
C GLU A 179 -17.83 8.72 10.80
N ARG A 180 -17.21 7.79 10.08
CA ARG A 180 -16.76 6.51 10.65
C ARG A 180 -15.64 6.71 11.67
N HIS A 181 -15.76 6.07 12.83
CA HIS A 181 -14.75 6.13 13.88
C HIS A 181 -13.46 5.39 13.48
N PRO A 182 -12.28 6.03 13.45
CA PRO A 182 -11.04 5.38 13.04
C PRO A 182 -10.53 4.35 14.05
N LEU A 183 -10.95 4.42 15.31
CA LEU A 183 -10.59 3.45 16.36
C LEU A 183 -11.57 2.28 16.50
N SER A 184 -12.72 2.26 15.79
CA SER A 184 -13.70 1.15 15.86
C SER A 184 -13.31 -0.07 15.00
N GLU A 185 -12.07 -0.10 14.49
CA GLU A 185 -11.52 -1.27 13.82
C GLU A 185 -11.58 -2.48 14.74
N HIS A 186 -12.18 -3.56 14.28
CA HIS A 186 -12.36 -4.77 15.08
C HIS A 186 -12.28 -6.04 14.24
N ALA A 187 -12.03 -7.17 14.90
CA ALA A 187 -11.85 -8.48 14.30
C ALA A 187 -12.51 -9.58 15.15
N GLY A 188 -13.01 -10.63 14.50
CA GLY A 188 -13.30 -11.89 15.16
C GLY A 188 -12.06 -12.77 15.10
N ARG A 189 -11.34 -12.92 16.23
CA ARG A 189 -10.11 -13.73 16.28
C ARG A 189 -10.41 -15.20 15.94
N PRO A 190 -9.40 -15.96 15.46
CA PRO A 190 -9.54 -17.39 15.21
C PRO A 190 -10.08 -18.12 16.43
N VAL A 191 -11.04 -19.04 16.20
CA VAL A 191 -11.39 -20.05 17.20
C VAL A 191 -10.24 -21.06 17.23
N ILE A 192 -9.64 -21.25 18.40
CA ILE A 192 -8.54 -22.21 18.58
C ILE A 192 -9.13 -23.58 18.93
N LYS A 193 -10.15 -23.61 19.80
CA LYS A 193 -10.82 -24.83 20.23
C LYS A 193 -12.32 -24.61 20.43
N GLY A 194 -13.12 -25.57 19.97
CA GLY A 194 -14.58 -25.50 20.05
C GLY A 194 -15.19 -24.71 18.88
N LYS A 195 -16.34 -24.07 19.12
CA LYS A 195 -17.12 -23.39 18.07
C LYS A 195 -17.65 -22.07 18.57
N LYS A 196 -17.76 -21.06 17.72
CA LYS A 196 -18.32 -19.75 18.07
C LYS A 196 -19.61 -19.50 17.31
N TRP A 197 -20.67 -19.24 18.08
CA TRP A 197 -21.92 -18.67 17.63
C TRP A 197 -22.09 -17.27 18.20
N ALA A 198 -22.47 -16.33 17.35
CA ALA A 198 -22.85 -14.98 17.76
C ALA A 198 -23.88 -14.41 16.79
N PHE A 199 -24.48 -13.26 17.10
CA PHE A 199 -25.16 -12.47 16.09
C PHE A 199 -24.72 -11.01 16.15
N ASN A 200 -24.73 -10.35 14.99
CA ASN A 200 -24.65 -8.91 14.87
C ASN A 200 -26.04 -8.32 14.68
N LEU A 201 -26.28 -7.19 15.34
CA LEU A 201 -27.41 -6.30 15.12
C LEU A 201 -26.85 -4.89 14.89
N TRP A 202 -26.93 -4.43 13.65
CA TRP A 202 -26.38 -3.13 13.24
C TRP A 202 -27.47 -2.06 13.27
N PHE A 203 -27.18 -0.92 13.89
CA PHE A 203 -28.09 0.22 13.98
C PHE A 203 -27.70 1.29 12.97
N ARG A 204 -28.69 1.75 12.21
CA ARG A 204 -28.56 2.81 11.21
C ARG A 204 -28.81 4.20 11.81
N GLU A 205 -28.27 5.22 11.17
CA GLU A 205 -28.50 6.63 11.51
C GLU A 205 -29.98 6.99 11.38
N ASN A 206 -30.62 6.52 10.32
CA ASN A 206 -32.03 6.73 10.00
C ASN A 206 -32.79 5.38 9.95
N PRO A 207 -34.14 5.39 9.98
CA PRO A 207 -34.90 4.15 9.80
C PRO A 207 -34.50 3.43 8.51
N LYS A 208 -34.39 2.09 8.55
CA LYS A 208 -33.88 1.29 7.42
C LYS A 208 -34.71 1.36 6.14
N THR A 209 -35.90 1.95 6.20
CA THR A 209 -36.80 2.17 5.06
C THR A 209 -36.65 3.56 4.44
N VAL A 210 -35.95 4.48 5.11
CA VAL A 210 -35.75 5.86 4.67
C VAL A 210 -34.57 5.91 3.72
N LEU A 211 -34.77 6.55 2.57
CA LEU A 211 -33.68 6.86 1.64
C LEU A 211 -32.75 7.86 2.33
N TYR A 212 -31.47 7.52 2.44
CA TYR A 212 -30.47 8.43 2.97
C TYR A 212 -30.14 9.48 1.91
N VAL A 213 -30.52 10.73 2.22
CA VAL A 213 -30.16 11.91 1.44
C VAL A 213 -29.20 12.72 2.33
N PRO A 214 -27.89 12.80 2.01
CA PRO A 214 -26.97 13.64 2.76
C PRO A 214 -27.41 15.11 2.62
N PRO A 215 -27.44 15.92 3.69
CA PRO A 215 -27.81 17.33 3.59
C PRO A 215 -26.87 18.12 2.64
N GLU A 216 -27.44 19.04 1.86
CA GLU A 216 -26.74 20.11 1.12
C GLU A 216 -26.32 21.22 2.10
N LEU A 217 -25.15 21.87 1.93
CA LEU A 217 -24.75 22.97 2.84
C LEU A 217 -25.59 24.25 2.57
N PRO A 218 -25.92 25.07 3.59
CA PRO A 218 -26.85 26.20 3.40
C PRO A 218 -26.25 27.41 2.66
N SER A 219 -27.00 27.91 1.68
CA SER A 219 -26.83 29.17 0.95
C SER A 219 -27.40 30.37 1.73
N ASN A 220 -26.84 31.58 1.56
CA ASN A 220 -27.47 32.83 2.00
C ASN A 220 -27.77 33.72 0.78
N ASP A 221 -29.06 34.03 0.63
CA ASP A 221 -29.70 34.84 -0.41
C ASP A 221 -29.30 36.33 -0.42
N VAL A 222 -29.28 36.95 -1.61
CA VAL A 222 -29.81 38.31 -1.78
C VAL A 222 -30.66 38.39 -3.06
N SER A 223 -31.85 38.92 -2.87
CA SER A 223 -33.00 39.03 -3.74
C SER A 223 -32.78 39.69 -5.10
N SER A 224 -33.51 39.13 -6.08
CA SER A 224 -33.82 39.66 -7.41
C SER A 224 -34.34 41.09 -7.44
N THR A 225 -33.95 41.87 -8.46
CA THR A 225 -34.88 42.68 -9.26
C THR A 225 -34.38 42.89 -10.69
N LYS A 226 -35.35 42.96 -11.60
CA LYS A 226 -35.30 42.96 -13.06
C LYS A 226 -34.76 44.29 -13.63
N ASP A 227 -34.16 44.27 -14.81
CA ASP A 227 -34.79 44.76 -16.05
C ASP A 227 -33.80 44.88 -17.22
N THR A 228 -34.30 44.46 -18.38
CA THR A 228 -33.71 44.45 -19.74
C THR A 228 -33.47 45.84 -20.34
N LYS A 229 -32.42 45.99 -21.20
CA LYS A 229 -32.52 46.45 -22.62
C LYS A 229 -31.16 46.70 -23.33
N ASN A 230 -30.94 45.94 -24.41
CA ASN A 230 -30.61 46.32 -25.80
C ASN A 230 -29.36 47.15 -26.24
N ILE A 231 -28.72 46.63 -27.32
CA ILE A 231 -28.14 47.31 -28.53
C ILE A 231 -26.69 47.86 -28.39
N GLN A 232 -25.69 47.72 -29.30
CA GLN A 232 -25.56 47.39 -30.75
C GLN A 232 -24.08 47.02 -31.10
N ASP A 233 -23.89 46.26 -32.18
CA ASP A 233 -22.59 45.93 -32.82
C ASP A 233 -22.02 47.05 -33.69
N VAL A 234 -20.68 47.15 -33.78
CA VAL A 234 -19.96 47.70 -34.96
C VAL A 234 -18.68 46.90 -35.22
N ASN A 235 -18.53 46.42 -36.46
CA ASN A 235 -17.39 45.67 -37.00
C ASN A 235 -16.41 46.57 -37.75
N THR A 236 -15.12 46.22 -37.79
CA THR A 236 -14.22 46.50 -38.93
C THR A 236 -13.06 45.49 -39.03
N LYS A 237 -12.67 45.14 -40.26
CA LYS A 237 -11.60 44.20 -40.66
C LYS A 237 -10.40 44.93 -41.26
N ASN A 238 -9.23 44.28 -41.27
CA ASN A 238 -8.25 44.08 -42.38
C ASN A 238 -6.93 43.49 -41.79
N GLU A 239 -5.96 42.88 -42.47
CA GLU A 239 -5.75 42.20 -43.77
C GLU A 239 -4.33 41.58 -43.67
N SER A 240 -4.19 40.26 -43.84
CA SER A 240 -3.01 39.56 -44.41
C SER A 240 -3.19 38.05 -44.21
N GLY A 241 -3.49 37.36 -45.32
CA GLY A 241 -3.80 35.93 -45.32
C GLY A 241 -2.55 35.06 -45.18
N LYS A 242 -2.41 34.43 -44.01
CA LYS A 242 -1.98 33.02 -43.83
C LYS A 242 -2.56 32.53 -42.52
N THR A 243 -3.27 31.42 -42.58
CA THR A 243 -4.15 30.92 -41.53
C THR A 243 -3.36 30.22 -40.42
N GLU A 244 -2.93 30.97 -39.41
CA GLU A 244 -2.76 30.44 -38.06
C GLU A 244 -4.11 30.60 -37.35
N LYS A 245 -4.62 29.51 -36.77
CA LYS A 245 -5.90 29.53 -36.04
C LYS A 245 -5.68 30.12 -34.65
N ILE A 246 -5.40 31.42 -34.59
CA ILE A 246 -5.46 32.21 -33.36
C ILE A 246 -6.95 32.45 -33.07
N ILE A 247 -7.49 31.74 -32.07
CA ILE A 247 -8.85 31.95 -31.59
C ILE A 247 -8.81 33.05 -30.54
N HIS A 248 -9.13 34.28 -30.93
CA HIS A 248 -9.59 35.32 -30.03
C HIS A 248 -10.99 35.79 -30.48
N GLN A 249 -11.83 36.11 -29.49
CA GLN A 249 -13.28 36.43 -29.48
C GLN A 249 -14.21 35.21 -29.30
N GLU A 250 -15.19 35.22 -28.41
CA GLU A 250 -15.78 36.34 -27.67
C GLU A 250 -16.35 35.90 -26.32
N VAL A 251 -16.13 36.76 -25.32
CA VAL A 251 -16.48 36.58 -23.92
C VAL A 251 -18.00 36.73 -23.78
N VAL A 252 -18.72 35.62 -23.75
CA VAL A 252 -20.07 35.57 -23.18
C VAL A 252 -19.89 35.58 -21.65
N THR A 253 -19.88 36.79 -21.10
CA THR A 253 -19.83 37.01 -19.65
C THR A 253 -21.23 36.77 -19.07
N THR A 254 -21.41 35.63 -18.41
CA THR A 254 -22.36 35.50 -17.30
C THR A 254 -21.60 34.91 -16.09
N CYS A 255 -21.52 35.72 -15.04
CA CYS A 255 -20.66 35.63 -13.85
C CYS A 255 -20.91 34.36 -12.99
N SER A 256 -19.98 33.78 -12.23
CA SER A 256 -18.51 33.91 -12.01
C SER A 256 -18.15 33.00 -10.82
N GLY A 257 -17.07 32.21 -10.75
CA GLY A 257 -15.97 32.08 -11.68
C GLY A 257 -15.02 30.94 -11.28
N LEU A 258 -14.59 30.20 -12.30
CA LEU A 258 -13.21 29.74 -12.52
C LEU A 258 -13.03 29.82 -14.04
N ASN A 259 -12.05 30.60 -14.53
CA ASN A 259 -11.82 30.87 -15.96
C ASN A 259 -11.26 29.62 -16.65
N LYS A 260 -12.15 28.65 -16.98
CA LYS A 260 -11.81 27.46 -17.75
C LYS A 260 -11.74 27.78 -19.24
N GLU A 261 -10.57 27.67 -19.84
CA GLU A 261 -10.34 27.76 -21.28
C GLU A 261 -10.05 26.37 -21.84
N THR A 262 -10.58 26.07 -23.03
CA THR A 262 -10.35 24.79 -23.71
C THR A 262 -9.35 24.98 -24.84
N LEU A 263 -8.16 24.39 -24.70
CA LEU A 263 -7.10 24.44 -25.71
C LEU A 263 -7.29 23.35 -26.78
N ASN A 264 -7.80 22.17 -26.38
CA ASN A 264 -8.13 21.08 -27.30
C ASN A 264 -9.21 20.18 -26.69
N GLN A 265 -10.37 20.08 -27.35
CA GLN A 265 -11.49 19.26 -26.85
C GLN A 265 -11.23 17.76 -26.97
N GLU A 266 -10.66 17.31 -28.10
CA GLU A 266 -10.43 15.89 -28.40
C GLU A 266 -9.48 15.23 -27.39
N HIS A 267 -8.43 15.96 -27.00
CA HIS A 267 -7.43 15.51 -26.03
C HIS A 267 -7.69 16.02 -24.61
N LYS A 268 -8.86 16.63 -24.39
CA LYS A 268 -9.30 17.15 -23.09
C LYS A 268 -8.27 18.10 -22.45
N ILE A 269 -7.64 18.96 -23.26
CA ILE A 269 -6.65 19.96 -22.80
C ILE A 269 -7.40 21.21 -22.37
N TYR A 270 -7.38 21.50 -21.07
CA TYR A 270 -8.03 22.64 -20.44
C TYR A 270 -7.03 23.43 -19.60
N THR A 271 -7.20 24.75 -19.56
CA THR A 271 -6.48 25.60 -18.61
C THR A 271 -7.43 26.39 -17.73
N HIS A 272 -7.01 26.67 -16.51
CA HIS A 272 -7.72 27.45 -15.52
C HIS A 272 -6.77 28.52 -14.96
N ASN A 273 -7.07 29.78 -15.24
CA ASN A 273 -6.23 30.90 -14.79
C ASN A 273 -6.62 31.40 -13.40
N GLY A 274 -5.63 31.83 -12.62
CA GLY A 274 -5.85 32.46 -11.30
C GLY A 274 -6.31 31.50 -10.20
N ILE A 275 -5.97 30.21 -10.28
CA ILE A 275 -6.36 29.23 -9.26
C ILE A 275 -5.51 29.33 -7.99
N MET A 276 -4.20 29.59 -8.14
CA MET A 276 -3.28 29.76 -7.03
C MET A 276 -2.90 31.22 -6.86
N ASN A 277 -2.92 31.71 -5.63
CA ASN A 277 -2.43 33.03 -5.26
C ASN A 277 -0.94 32.98 -4.86
N ASP A 278 -0.32 34.14 -4.66
CA ASP A 278 1.10 34.21 -4.28
C ASP A 278 1.42 33.47 -2.97
N GLY A 279 0.50 33.46 -2.00
CA GLY A 279 0.67 32.72 -0.75
C GLY A 279 0.69 31.20 -0.94
N ASP A 280 -0.19 30.67 -1.80
CA ASP A 280 -0.19 29.25 -2.18
C ASP A 280 1.15 28.88 -2.84
N ILE A 281 1.62 29.75 -3.74
CA ILE A 281 2.85 29.56 -4.50
C ILE A 281 4.06 29.52 -3.56
N GLU A 282 4.19 30.50 -2.66
CA GLU A 282 5.27 30.53 -1.68
C GLU A 282 5.23 29.34 -0.71
N LYS A 283 4.03 28.88 -0.32
CA LYS A 283 3.85 27.67 0.49
C LYS A 283 4.42 26.43 -0.21
N VAL A 284 4.10 26.23 -1.50
CA VAL A 284 4.63 25.10 -2.29
C VAL A 284 6.14 25.24 -2.47
N LYS A 285 6.64 26.44 -2.82
CA LYS A 285 8.08 26.69 -2.98
C LYS A 285 8.86 26.41 -1.70
N LYS A 286 8.33 26.79 -0.52
CA LYS A 286 8.96 26.54 0.79
C LYS A 286 9.00 25.07 1.17
N LEU A 287 7.95 24.31 0.83
CA LEU A 287 7.88 22.87 1.08
C LEU A 287 8.76 22.07 0.11
N ALA A 288 9.08 22.63 -1.07
CA ALA A 288 9.96 22.00 -2.04
C ALA A 288 11.41 21.96 -1.52
N LYS A 289 11.87 20.78 -1.09
CA LYS A 289 13.24 20.55 -0.64
C LYS A 289 14.14 20.30 -1.85
N LEU A 290 14.53 21.39 -2.50
CA LEU A 290 15.32 21.36 -3.72
C LEU A 290 16.84 21.42 -3.42
N GLU A 291 17.57 20.36 -3.75
CA GLU A 291 19.04 20.32 -3.77
C GLU A 291 19.70 21.26 -4.81
N LYS A 292 20.87 21.84 -4.50
CA LYS A 292 21.61 22.67 -5.47
C LYS A 292 22.32 21.80 -6.52
N THR A 293 21.68 21.55 -7.67
CA THR A 293 22.29 20.90 -8.85
C THR A 293 21.91 21.61 -10.15
N GLU A 294 22.74 21.49 -11.19
CA GLU A 294 22.89 22.52 -12.25
C GLU A 294 21.90 22.49 -13.44
N LYS A 295 20.85 21.65 -13.48
CA LYS A 295 19.96 21.63 -14.69
C LYS A 295 18.47 21.53 -14.43
N ARG A 296 18.04 20.54 -13.65
CA ARG A 296 16.64 20.33 -13.30
C ARG A 296 16.58 19.64 -11.96
N ASN A 297 15.76 20.18 -11.08
CA ASN A 297 15.56 19.60 -9.77
C ASN A 297 14.08 19.31 -9.55
N SER A 298 13.78 18.31 -8.72
CA SER A 298 12.41 17.99 -8.36
C SER A 298 12.28 17.51 -6.93
N SER A 299 11.18 17.89 -6.28
CA SER A 299 10.85 17.50 -4.92
C SER A 299 9.39 17.04 -4.87
N TRP A 300 9.16 15.90 -4.20
CA TRP A 300 7.80 15.41 -3.97
C TRP A 300 7.26 15.95 -2.66
N ILE A 301 6.04 16.50 -2.69
CA ILE A 301 5.32 17.02 -1.52
C ILE A 301 4.07 16.16 -1.32
N LYS A 302 3.80 15.72 -0.09
CA LYS A 302 2.56 14.98 0.18
C LYS A 302 1.38 15.93 0.04
N LEU A 303 0.30 15.47 -0.58
CA LEU A 303 -0.90 16.32 -0.75
C LEU A 303 -1.49 16.77 0.60
N THR A 304 -1.25 16.00 1.67
CA THR A 304 -1.62 16.37 3.05
C THR A 304 -0.91 17.61 3.58
N GLU A 305 0.21 18.02 2.98
CA GLU A 305 0.97 19.23 3.35
C GLU A 305 0.44 20.49 2.64
N ILE A 306 -0.38 20.32 1.59
CA ILE A 306 -0.98 21.40 0.80
C ILE A 306 -2.50 21.22 0.61
N PRO A 307 -3.29 20.99 1.68
CA PRO A 307 -4.70 20.61 1.57
C PRO A 307 -5.58 21.70 0.93
N GLU A 308 -5.31 22.98 1.19
CA GLU A 308 -6.06 24.11 0.61
C GLU A 308 -5.81 24.24 -0.91
N ILE A 309 -4.56 24.02 -1.33
CA ILE A 309 -4.15 24.05 -2.74
C ILE A 309 -4.73 22.83 -3.46
N LEU A 310 -4.72 21.66 -2.81
CA LEU A 310 -5.37 20.45 -3.32
C LEU A 310 -6.85 20.70 -3.57
N LEU A 311 -7.56 21.34 -2.63
CA LEU A 311 -8.98 21.65 -2.81
C LEU A 311 -9.19 22.55 -4.03
N LYS A 312 -8.40 23.62 -4.19
CA LYS A 312 -8.47 24.50 -5.38
C LYS A 312 -8.29 23.73 -6.69
N ILE A 313 -7.35 22.78 -6.73
CA ILE A 313 -7.07 21.93 -7.91
C ILE A 313 -8.23 20.96 -8.19
N VAL A 314 -8.77 20.32 -7.15
CA VAL A 314 -9.96 19.46 -7.28
C VAL A 314 -11.13 20.26 -7.81
N ASN A 315 -11.28 21.50 -7.32
CA ASN A 315 -12.38 22.36 -7.71
C ASN A 315 -12.31 22.79 -9.17
N SER A 316 -11.10 23.08 -9.66
CA SER A 316 -10.90 23.49 -11.03
C SER A 316 -11.01 22.33 -12.01
N THR A 317 -10.37 21.19 -11.69
CA THR A 317 -10.24 20.07 -12.64
C THR A 317 -11.40 19.10 -12.57
N GLY A 318 -12.04 18.96 -11.39
CA GLY A 318 -13.08 17.97 -11.17
C GLY A 318 -12.57 16.54 -11.05
N TYR A 319 -11.26 16.29 -11.01
CA TYR A 319 -10.77 14.92 -10.84
C TYR A 319 -10.80 14.51 -9.36
N ASN A 320 -11.18 13.27 -9.08
CA ASN A 320 -11.20 12.75 -7.71
C ASN A 320 -9.77 12.63 -7.14
N TYR A 321 -9.47 13.39 -6.08
CA TYR A 321 -8.13 13.46 -5.49
C TYR A 321 -7.62 12.13 -4.93
N SER A 322 -8.50 11.16 -4.63
CA SER A 322 -8.05 9.84 -4.16
C SER A 322 -7.20 9.10 -5.20
N PHE A 323 -7.31 9.48 -6.47
CA PHE A 323 -6.50 8.97 -7.57
C PHE A 323 -5.26 9.82 -7.85
N TYR A 324 -5.03 10.89 -7.12
CA TYR A 324 -3.88 11.76 -7.32
C TYR A 324 -2.62 11.12 -6.75
N GLU A 325 -1.52 11.27 -7.49
CA GLU A 325 -0.19 11.15 -6.90
C GLU A 325 0.14 12.36 -6.02
N ASN A 326 1.16 12.21 -5.17
CA ASN A 326 1.77 13.33 -4.49
C ASN A 326 2.26 14.39 -5.50
N ALA A 327 2.32 15.66 -5.08
CA ALA A 327 2.71 16.74 -5.98
C ALA A 327 4.22 16.66 -6.26
N ASN A 328 4.60 16.62 -7.54
CA ASN A 328 5.99 16.65 -7.99
C ASN A 328 6.36 18.06 -8.41
N VAL A 329 6.99 18.82 -7.51
CA VAL A 329 7.51 20.16 -7.81
C VAL A 329 8.77 20.02 -8.64
N VAL A 330 8.88 20.75 -9.75
CA VAL A 330 10.02 20.74 -10.67
C VAL A 330 10.52 22.16 -10.85
N GLN A 331 11.83 22.35 -10.65
CA GLN A 331 12.53 23.59 -10.94
C GLN A 331 13.36 23.43 -12.22
N TYR A 332 13.19 24.38 -13.14
CA TYR A 332 13.98 24.53 -14.34
C TYR A 332 14.95 25.69 -14.16
N ALA A 333 16.23 25.45 -14.47
CA ALA A 333 17.24 26.49 -14.51
C ALA A 333 16.90 27.57 -15.57
N SER A 334 17.57 28.71 -15.49
CA SER A 334 17.38 29.79 -16.47
C SER A 334 17.65 29.32 -17.90
N SER A 335 16.81 29.75 -18.84
CA SER A 335 16.90 29.41 -20.27
C SER A 335 16.94 27.91 -20.57
N ASN A 336 16.47 27.06 -19.64
CA ASN A 336 16.46 25.61 -19.83
C ASN A 336 15.21 25.17 -20.62
N THR A 337 15.42 24.20 -21.51
CA THR A 337 14.35 23.51 -22.24
C THR A 337 14.35 22.04 -21.87
N HIS A 338 13.23 21.58 -21.31
CA HIS A 338 12.94 20.18 -21.12
C HIS A 338 12.51 19.57 -22.45
N ASN A 339 13.41 18.78 -23.04
CA ASN A 339 13.18 18.05 -24.28
C ASN A 339 11.94 17.15 -24.19
N ARG A 340 11.35 16.88 -25.36
CA ARG A 340 10.08 16.18 -25.56
C ARG A 340 9.91 14.92 -24.71
N PHE A 341 8.81 14.85 -23.97
CA PHE A 341 8.48 13.68 -23.15
C PHE A 341 6.97 13.44 -23.07
N LEU A 342 6.59 12.31 -22.45
CA LEU A 342 5.21 11.91 -22.16
C LEU A 342 5.09 11.63 -20.66
N ASP A 343 3.97 12.01 -20.05
CA ASP A 343 3.71 11.70 -18.64
C ASP A 343 3.15 10.29 -18.42
N ALA A 344 2.36 9.80 -19.37
CA ALA A 344 1.91 8.41 -19.36
C ALA A 344 3.07 7.46 -19.67
N TYR A 345 3.08 6.35 -18.93
CA TYR A 345 4.09 5.32 -19.04
C TYR A 345 3.97 4.53 -20.33
N ASP A 346 5.12 4.11 -20.85
CA ASP A 346 5.20 3.13 -21.92
C ASP A 346 4.96 1.72 -21.39
N PHE A 347 3.79 1.13 -21.66
CA PHE A 347 3.50 -0.25 -21.26
C PHE A 347 4.45 -1.29 -21.88
N ASN A 348 5.14 -0.95 -22.97
CA ASN A 348 6.13 -1.85 -23.57
C ASN A 348 7.48 -1.79 -22.85
N SER A 349 7.71 -0.77 -22.01
CA SER A 349 8.90 -0.65 -21.19
C SER A 349 8.73 -1.34 -19.83
N GLU A 350 9.79 -1.96 -19.33
CA GLU A 350 9.79 -2.56 -17.98
C GLU A 350 9.45 -1.55 -16.89
N ASN A 351 9.97 -0.32 -17.01
CA ASN A 351 9.66 0.78 -16.08
C ASN A 351 8.17 1.13 -16.12
N GLY A 352 7.56 1.18 -17.30
CA GLY A 352 6.14 1.44 -17.41
C GLY A 352 5.31 0.34 -16.80
N LYS A 353 5.57 -0.93 -17.13
CA LYS A 353 4.89 -2.08 -16.49
C LYS A 353 4.99 -2.05 -14.98
N ARG A 354 6.19 -1.77 -14.43
CA ARG A 354 6.41 -1.67 -12.98
C ARG A 354 5.65 -0.50 -12.36
N ASN A 355 5.72 0.67 -12.98
CA ASN A 355 5.09 1.87 -12.45
C ASN A 355 3.57 1.82 -12.56
N THR A 356 3.01 1.05 -13.50
CA THR A 356 1.56 0.88 -13.66
C THR A 356 0.99 -0.38 -13.00
N GLN A 357 1.83 -1.30 -12.51
CA GLN A 357 1.38 -2.58 -11.92
C GLN A 357 0.40 -2.41 -10.75
N LYS A 358 0.64 -1.44 -9.86
CA LYS A 358 -0.17 -1.24 -8.65
C LYS A 358 -1.31 -0.24 -8.86
N VAL A 359 -0.98 0.92 -9.41
CA VAL A 359 -1.87 2.07 -9.52
C VAL A 359 -2.28 2.38 -10.98
N GLY A 360 -2.05 1.44 -11.91
CA GLY A 360 -2.45 1.54 -13.33
C GLY A 360 -1.78 2.70 -14.07
N GLN A 361 -2.24 3.15 -15.24
CA GLN A 361 -1.65 4.25 -16.01
C GLN A 361 -1.79 5.64 -15.33
N ARG A 362 -1.00 6.65 -15.73
CA ARG A 362 -1.34 8.06 -15.49
C ARG A 362 -2.32 8.52 -16.56
N LEU A 363 -3.61 8.61 -16.21
CA LEU A 363 -4.68 8.97 -17.16
C LEU A 363 -4.71 10.46 -17.46
N TYR A 364 -4.49 11.30 -16.46
CA TYR A 364 -4.46 12.76 -16.63
C TYR A 364 -3.24 13.37 -15.94
N SER A 365 -2.77 14.47 -16.49
CA SER A 365 -1.77 15.33 -15.87
C SER A 365 -2.43 16.66 -15.50
N ILE A 366 -2.12 17.15 -14.30
CA ILE A 366 -2.49 18.47 -13.80
C ILE A 366 -1.19 19.20 -13.50
N VAL A 367 -0.92 20.29 -14.22
CA VAL A 367 0.29 21.09 -14.13
C VAL A 367 -0.07 22.44 -13.54
N CYS A 368 0.56 22.80 -12.43
CA CYS A 368 0.31 24.03 -11.69
C CYS A 368 1.55 24.92 -11.78
N PHE A 369 1.43 26.10 -12.39
CA PHE A 369 2.57 26.98 -12.68
C PHE A 369 2.83 27.92 -11.51
N LEU A 370 4.05 27.88 -10.96
CA LEU A 370 4.47 28.69 -9.80
C LEU A 370 5.18 29.98 -10.21
N ASP A 371 5.63 30.05 -11.46
CA ASP A 371 6.27 31.20 -12.09
C ASP A 371 5.65 31.44 -13.48
N ASP A 372 5.81 32.65 -14.01
CA ASP A 372 5.38 33.05 -15.35
C ASP A 372 6.47 32.76 -16.39
N LYS A 373 6.30 33.23 -17.64
CA LYS A 373 7.29 33.12 -18.74
C LYS A 373 7.83 31.69 -18.98
N MET A 374 6.98 30.71 -18.72
CA MET A 374 7.17 29.35 -19.18
C MET A 374 6.41 29.18 -20.50
N THR A 375 6.89 28.29 -21.36
CA THR A 375 6.18 27.86 -22.56
C THR A 375 5.99 26.36 -22.52
N TYR A 376 4.76 25.92 -22.72
CA TYR A 376 4.34 24.52 -22.75
C TYR A 376 3.85 24.17 -24.15
N LYS A 377 4.61 23.37 -24.89
CA LYS A 377 4.31 23.10 -26.30
C LYS A 377 3.99 21.63 -26.54
N PHE A 378 2.77 21.33 -26.96
CA PHE A 378 2.35 20.00 -27.43
C PHE A 378 2.74 19.84 -28.90
N ASN A 379 3.90 19.23 -29.14
CA ASN A 379 4.59 19.27 -30.43
C ASN A 379 3.78 18.71 -31.61
N LYS A 380 2.97 17.66 -31.36
CA LYS A 380 2.19 17.00 -32.42
C LYS A 380 0.87 17.69 -32.73
N LEU A 381 0.31 18.40 -31.75
CA LEU A 381 -0.94 19.14 -31.90
C LEU A 381 -0.72 20.59 -32.33
N ASP A 382 0.54 21.03 -32.41
CA ASP A 382 0.95 22.41 -32.67
C ASP A 382 0.29 23.43 -31.73
N ILE A 383 0.10 23.02 -30.47
CA ILE A 383 -0.43 23.88 -29.41
C ILE A 383 0.74 24.42 -28.60
N ILE A 384 0.84 25.74 -28.54
CA ILE A 384 1.79 26.45 -27.68
C ILE A 384 0.98 27.20 -26.63
N TYR A 385 1.18 26.83 -25.37
CA TYR A 385 0.52 27.45 -24.23
C TYR A 385 1.54 28.20 -23.38
N GLN A 386 1.30 29.49 -23.14
CA GLN A 386 2.10 30.34 -22.27
C GLN A 386 1.33 30.59 -20.96
N PRO A 387 1.58 29.78 -19.92
CA PRO A 387 0.91 29.90 -18.63
C PRO A 387 1.19 31.23 -17.93
N GLN A 388 0.16 31.74 -17.26
CA GLN A 388 0.30 32.77 -16.25
C GLN A 388 0.68 32.12 -14.91
N LYS A 389 1.45 32.86 -14.09
CA LYS A 389 1.72 32.46 -12.71
C LYS A 389 0.39 32.15 -11.98
N GLY A 390 0.31 30.99 -11.34
CA GLY A 390 -0.87 30.54 -10.61
C GLY A 390 -1.95 29.86 -11.46
N SER A 391 -1.73 29.66 -12.77
CA SER A 391 -2.63 28.89 -13.63
C SER A 391 -2.44 27.38 -13.49
N ILE A 392 -3.45 26.63 -13.91
CA ILE A 392 -3.46 25.17 -13.96
C ILE A 392 -3.75 24.72 -15.39
N LEU A 393 -2.92 23.83 -15.93
CA LEU A 393 -3.16 23.11 -17.17
C LEU A 393 -3.51 21.65 -16.86
N SER A 394 -4.56 21.11 -17.45
CA SER A 394 -4.93 19.69 -17.33
C SER A 394 -5.17 19.06 -18.70
N TYR A 395 -4.71 17.82 -18.90
CA TYR A 395 -4.89 17.09 -20.17
C TYR A 395 -4.95 15.57 -19.98
N CYS A 396 -5.58 14.89 -20.94
CA CYS A 396 -5.66 13.44 -21.01
C CYS A 396 -4.38 12.86 -21.63
N ASN A 397 -3.71 11.95 -20.91
CA ASN A 397 -2.46 11.34 -21.35
C ASN A 397 -2.64 10.10 -22.23
N THR A 398 -3.85 9.55 -22.29
CA THR A 398 -4.16 8.27 -22.93
C THR A 398 -5.08 8.43 -24.13
N LEU A 399 -5.21 7.37 -24.94
CA LEU A 399 -6.15 7.33 -26.05
C LEU A 399 -7.60 7.30 -25.54
N ASN A 400 -8.55 7.76 -26.36
CA ASN A 400 -9.96 7.90 -25.97
C ASN A 400 -10.70 6.57 -25.70
N ASN A 401 -10.10 5.44 -26.03
CA ASN A 401 -10.69 4.10 -25.89
C ASN A 401 -9.75 3.08 -25.23
N SER A 402 -8.55 3.48 -24.82
CA SER A 402 -7.58 2.60 -24.17
C SER A 402 -6.68 3.35 -23.21
N ASN A 403 -6.12 2.64 -22.23
CA ASN A 403 -5.13 3.21 -21.31
C ASN A 403 -3.73 3.33 -21.96
N GLU A 404 -3.60 3.09 -23.27
CA GLU A 404 -2.35 3.32 -23.97
C GLU A 404 -2.05 4.81 -24.04
N ARG A 405 -0.78 5.17 -23.85
CA ARG A 405 -0.34 6.57 -23.90
C ARG A 405 -0.63 7.15 -25.30
N SER A 406 -1.18 8.36 -25.35
CA SER A 406 -1.32 9.09 -26.60
C SER A 406 0.02 9.72 -26.96
N LEU A 407 0.51 9.45 -28.19
CA LEU A 407 1.72 10.10 -28.69
C LEU A 407 1.49 11.58 -29.04
N ASP A 408 0.24 12.03 -29.11
CA ASP A 408 -0.09 13.43 -29.39
C ASP A 408 0.18 14.33 -28.17
N MET A 409 0.31 13.73 -26.99
CA MET A 409 0.67 14.41 -25.74
C MET A 409 2.17 14.63 -25.56
N TYR A 410 3.00 14.36 -26.59
CA TYR A 410 4.41 14.74 -26.54
C TYR A 410 4.52 16.25 -26.38
N HIS A 411 5.13 16.66 -25.27
CA HIS A 411 5.29 18.07 -24.98
C HIS A 411 6.71 18.40 -24.53
N GLU A 412 7.09 19.64 -24.80
CA GLU A 412 8.32 20.27 -24.34
C GLU A 412 7.98 21.49 -23.47
N ILE A 413 8.85 21.76 -22.49
CA ILE A 413 8.69 22.86 -21.55
C ILE A 413 9.93 23.73 -21.65
N SER A 414 9.80 24.99 -22.00
CA SER A 414 10.90 25.97 -21.94
C SER A 414 10.63 27.03 -20.89
N ASN A 415 11.70 27.54 -20.31
CA ASN A 415 11.67 28.60 -19.32
C ASN A 415 12.50 29.80 -19.80
N GLU A 416 11.88 30.97 -19.86
CA GLU A 416 12.54 32.23 -20.27
C GLU A 416 12.94 33.12 -19.08
N ASN A 417 12.74 32.66 -17.84
CA ASN A 417 13.13 33.42 -16.64
C ASN A 417 14.64 33.39 -16.39
N GLU A 418 15.21 34.56 -16.11
CA GLU A 418 16.62 34.74 -15.73
C GLU A 418 17.00 34.01 -14.43
N ASN A 419 16.05 33.85 -13.50
CA ASN A 419 16.27 33.24 -12.18
C ASN A 419 15.78 31.79 -12.08
N GLY A 420 15.42 31.16 -13.21
CA GLY A 420 14.75 29.87 -13.22
C GLY A 420 13.24 29.98 -13.00
N ALA A 421 12.53 28.86 -13.16
CA ALA A 421 11.08 28.78 -12.97
C ALA A 421 10.67 27.45 -12.36
N MET A 422 9.56 27.46 -11.64
CA MET A 422 9.00 26.28 -10.98
C MET A 422 7.57 26.01 -11.43
N LEU A 423 7.22 24.73 -11.45
CA LEU A 423 5.86 24.24 -11.54
C LEU A 423 5.72 23.00 -10.68
N PHE A 424 4.52 22.52 -10.42
CA PHE A 424 4.33 21.19 -9.88
C PHE A 424 3.29 20.39 -10.65
N ASN A 425 3.50 19.08 -10.70
CA ASN A 425 2.64 18.15 -11.40
C ASN A 425 1.90 17.27 -10.39
N ILE A 426 0.60 17.11 -10.60
CA ILE A 426 -0.20 16.06 -9.98
C ILE A 426 -0.70 15.15 -11.09
N TYR A 427 -0.47 13.85 -10.93
CA TYR A 427 -0.88 12.86 -11.90
C TYR A 427 -2.10 12.10 -11.38
N VAL A 428 -3.13 11.96 -12.21
CA VAL A 428 -4.32 11.17 -11.90
C VAL A 428 -4.10 9.75 -12.39
N ARG A 429 -4.16 8.79 -11.48
CA ARG A 429 -3.87 7.37 -11.74
C ARG A 429 -5.12 6.60 -12.09
N GLU A 430 -4.96 5.56 -12.91
CA GLU A 430 -6.02 4.61 -13.26
C GLU A 430 -6.49 3.82 -12.04
N LYS A 431 -5.64 3.57 -11.05
CA LYS A 431 -6.06 2.99 -9.78
C LYS A 431 -5.53 3.80 -8.61
N ASN A 432 -6.33 3.98 -7.57
CA ASN A 432 -5.83 4.59 -6.34
C ASN A 432 -5.05 3.57 -5.48
N THR A 433 -4.50 4.01 -4.35
CA THR A 433 -3.72 3.14 -3.45
C THR A 433 -4.52 1.98 -2.85
N ASN A 434 -5.86 2.05 -2.92
CA ASN A 434 -6.77 1.01 -2.47
C ASN A 434 -7.15 0.03 -3.60
N GLY A 435 -6.61 0.23 -4.81
CA GLY A 435 -6.88 -0.59 -5.98
C GLY A 435 -8.21 -0.31 -6.69
N GLU A 436 -8.95 0.72 -6.27
CA GLU A 436 -10.16 1.17 -6.95
C GLU A 436 -9.77 1.74 -8.31
N ILE A 437 -10.56 1.47 -9.37
CA ILE A 437 -10.29 1.91 -10.74
C ILE A 437 -10.95 3.29 -10.96
N PHE A 438 -10.24 4.19 -11.66
CA PHE A 438 -10.72 5.52 -12.01
C PHE A 438 -11.96 5.36 -12.90
N PRO A 439 -13.12 5.86 -12.47
CA PRO A 439 -14.37 5.58 -13.15
C PRO A 439 -14.43 6.24 -14.54
N ASN A 440 -14.88 5.47 -15.53
CA ASN A 440 -15.36 5.93 -16.84
C ASN A 440 -14.50 7.01 -17.53
N HIS A 441 -13.21 6.74 -17.74
CA HIS A 441 -12.34 7.66 -18.50
C HIS A 441 -12.73 7.79 -20.00
N PHE A 442 -13.37 6.78 -20.58
CA PHE A 442 -13.67 6.65 -22.02
C PHE A 442 -15.10 7.05 -22.43
N GLU A 443 -16.05 7.05 -21.50
CA GLU A 443 -17.43 7.49 -21.76
C GLU A 443 -17.57 8.93 -21.28
N ASN A 444 -17.54 9.85 -22.23
CA ASN A 444 -17.68 11.28 -21.99
C ASN A 444 -19.12 11.69 -22.28
N GLU A 445 -19.85 12.14 -21.26
CA GLU A 445 -20.73 13.32 -21.31
C GLU A 445 -21.27 13.59 -19.89
N ASN A 446 -20.96 14.77 -19.33
CA ASN A 446 -21.37 15.30 -18.02
C ASN A 446 -20.50 14.96 -16.79
N ILE A 447 -19.24 15.38 -16.84
CA ILE A 447 -18.46 15.65 -15.63
C ILE A 447 -18.87 17.03 -15.11
N LYS A 448 -19.73 17.07 -14.08
CA LYS A 448 -20.00 18.27 -13.28
C LYS A 448 -19.83 17.89 -11.80
N LEU A 449 -18.73 18.32 -11.20
CA LEU A 449 -18.43 18.07 -9.79
C LEU A 449 -18.95 19.20 -8.91
N MET A 450 -19.61 18.82 -7.83
CA MET A 450 -20.02 19.69 -6.73
C MET A 450 -18.86 19.81 -5.74
N ILE A 451 -18.46 21.05 -5.48
CA ILE A 451 -17.69 21.44 -4.30
C ILE A 451 -18.54 22.46 -3.58
N ASP A 452 -18.62 22.28 -2.27
CA ASP A 452 -19.39 23.12 -1.38
C ASP A 452 -18.43 23.86 -0.45
N ASP A 453 -18.60 25.18 -0.43
CA ASP A 453 -17.85 26.15 0.36
C ASP A 453 -18.41 26.25 1.78
N LYS A 454 -17.52 26.35 2.79
CA LYS A 454 -17.50 27.35 3.88
C LYS A 454 -16.93 26.81 5.19
N ALA A 455 -15.79 27.38 5.57
CA ALA A 455 -15.46 27.71 6.96
C ALA A 455 -14.65 29.01 6.95
N THR A 456 -15.15 30.07 7.57
CA THR A 456 -14.36 30.97 8.45
C THR A 456 -15.27 32.00 9.13
N THR A 457 -15.47 31.81 10.42
CA THR A 457 -15.35 32.80 11.51
C THR A 457 -14.97 31.92 12.72
N GLY A 458 -13.76 31.94 13.28
CA GLY A 458 -13.09 33.10 13.87
C GLY A 458 -13.39 33.09 15.37
N GLU A 459 -12.62 32.35 16.18
CA GLU A 459 -12.35 32.66 17.59
C GLU A 459 -11.26 31.75 18.18
N ASP A 460 -10.34 32.37 18.92
CA ASP A 460 -9.17 31.81 19.58
C ASP A 460 -9.52 30.81 20.69
N ILE A 461 -8.87 29.64 20.74
CA ILE A 461 -8.75 28.88 22.00
C ILE A 461 -7.32 28.33 22.18
N ILE A 462 -6.74 28.80 23.27
CA ILE A 462 -5.41 28.55 23.83
C ILE A 462 -5.24 27.07 24.24
N VAL A 463 -4.17 26.41 23.78
CA VAL A 463 -3.74 25.09 24.28
C VAL A 463 -2.67 25.30 25.35
N LYS A 464 -3.00 24.95 26.60
CA LYS A 464 -2.03 24.77 27.69
C LYS A 464 -1.62 23.29 27.76
N ASP A 465 -0.32 23.07 27.83
CA ASP A 465 0.33 21.79 28.12
C ASP A 465 -0.16 21.18 29.44
N VAL A 466 -0.51 19.88 29.42
CA VAL A 466 -0.36 18.99 30.59
C VAL A 466 -0.03 17.58 30.10
N ILE A 467 1.22 17.16 30.29
CA ILE A 467 1.62 15.74 30.35
C ILE A 467 1.41 15.28 31.81
N PRO A 468 0.84 14.08 32.03
CA PRO A 468 1.43 13.22 33.04
C PRO A 468 1.60 11.75 32.61
N THR A 469 2.65 11.19 33.20
CA THR A 469 3.32 9.89 33.13
C THR A 469 2.47 8.63 33.39
N PRO A 470 2.96 7.43 32.99
CA PRO A 470 2.23 6.17 33.07
C PRO A 470 2.25 5.55 34.48
N PRO A 471 1.21 4.79 34.89
CA PRO A 471 1.23 3.99 36.10
C PRO A 471 1.82 2.57 35.85
N PRO A 472 2.23 1.87 36.94
CA PRO A 472 3.22 0.80 36.91
C PRO A 472 2.66 -0.61 36.64
N VAL A 473 3.57 -1.48 36.20
CA VAL A 473 3.39 -2.93 35.98
C VAL A 473 3.30 -3.70 37.30
N PRO A 474 2.36 -4.64 37.47
CA PRO A 474 2.44 -5.67 38.51
C PRO A 474 2.93 -7.02 37.96
N SER A 475 4.18 -7.35 38.33
CA SER A 475 4.68 -8.58 38.96
C SER A 475 3.90 -9.91 38.87
N SER A 476 4.51 -10.87 38.15
CA SER A 476 4.68 -12.31 38.40
C SER A 476 3.65 -13.13 39.20
N ALA A 477 3.18 -14.23 38.59
CA ALA A 477 2.83 -15.48 39.27
C ALA A 477 3.31 -16.70 38.46
N PRO A 478 3.77 -17.79 39.09
CA PRO A 478 4.54 -18.88 38.48
C PRO A 478 3.66 -19.93 37.76
N PRO A 479 4.23 -20.75 36.86
CA PRO A 479 3.46 -21.77 36.14
C PRO A 479 3.24 -23.00 37.02
N PRO A 480 2.06 -23.65 36.96
CA PRO A 480 1.90 -25.00 37.48
C PRO A 480 2.46 -26.02 36.48
N THR A 481 3.21 -26.95 37.06
CA THR A 481 3.99 -28.06 36.52
C THR A 481 3.21 -29.10 35.72
N CYS A 482 3.93 -29.71 34.78
CA CYS A 482 3.58 -30.88 33.97
C CYS A 482 3.01 -32.06 34.75
N LYS A 483 2.07 -32.77 34.11
CA LYS A 483 1.85 -34.21 34.34
C LYS A 483 1.82 -34.94 33.00
N ASN A 484 2.63 -36.00 32.96
CA ASN A 484 2.80 -37.00 31.91
C ASN A 484 1.49 -37.61 31.44
N MET A 485 1.39 -37.91 30.14
CA MET A 485 0.86 -39.19 29.67
C MET A 485 1.64 -39.62 28.42
N GLU A 486 2.25 -40.80 28.54
CA GLU A 486 2.91 -41.57 27.50
C GLU A 486 1.88 -42.26 26.58
N ASP A 487 2.42 -42.69 25.43
CA ASP A 487 1.97 -43.76 24.55
C ASP A 487 0.67 -43.60 23.75
N LYS A 488 0.86 -43.48 22.42
CA LYS A 488 0.33 -44.46 21.45
C LYS A 488 1.01 -44.35 20.09
N LYS A 489 1.66 -45.45 19.69
CA LYS A 489 2.03 -45.80 18.31
C LYS A 489 0.78 -46.27 17.57
N GLU A 490 0.56 -45.81 16.33
CA GLU A 490 -0.06 -46.60 15.25
C GLU A 490 0.15 -45.86 13.91
N VAL A 491 1.03 -46.39 13.05
CA VAL A 491 0.73 -47.17 11.82
C VAL A 491 0.41 -46.27 10.62
N CYS A 492 1.31 -46.33 9.64
CA CYS A 492 1.19 -45.75 8.31
C CYS A 492 0.11 -46.48 7.49
N GLU A 493 -0.80 -45.73 6.88
CA GLU A 493 -1.58 -46.19 5.72
C GLU A 493 -1.34 -45.25 4.53
N GLU A 494 -1.14 -45.87 3.37
CA GLU A 494 -0.85 -45.26 2.08
C GLU A 494 -2.01 -44.36 1.57
N PRO A 495 -1.72 -43.26 0.85
CA PRO A 495 -2.76 -42.41 0.30
C PRO A 495 -3.39 -43.01 -0.97
N LYS A 496 -4.71 -43.20 -0.91
CA LYS A 496 -5.58 -43.54 -2.05
C LYS A 496 -5.60 -42.40 -3.09
N LYS A 497 -5.37 -42.77 -4.35
CA LYS A 497 -5.60 -41.98 -5.57
C LYS A 497 -7.06 -41.53 -5.71
N LEU A 498 -7.26 -40.31 -6.22
CA LEU A 498 -8.41 -39.71 -6.96
C LEU A 498 -8.25 -38.17 -6.80
N VAL A 499 -8.32 -37.25 -7.78
CA VAL A 499 -8.90 -37.18 -9.13
C VAL A 499 -8.11 -36.12 -9.94
N GLU A 500 -8.05 -36.35 -11.25
CA GLU A 500 -7.44 -35.54 -12.31
C GLU A 500 -7.81 -34.04 -12.30
N SER A 501 -6.81 -33.19 -12.56
CA SER A 501 -6.99 -31.77 -12.87
C SER A 501 -6.42 -31.43 -14.26
N LYS A 502 -7.35 -31.00 -15.13
CA LYS A 502 -7.28 -29.92 -16.14
C LYS A 502 -6.12 -29.92 -17.16
N GLU A 503 -6.55 -30.11 -18.41
CA GLU A 503 -6.06 -29.58 -19.70
C GLU A 503 -4.68 -28.90 -19.70
N SER A 504 -3.75 -29.59 -20.38
CA SER A 504 -2.42 -29.14 -20.76
C SER A 504 -2.45 -27.89 -21.63
N ALA A 505 -1.74 -26.84 -21.22
CA ALA A 505 -1.25 -25.82 -22.12
C ALA A 505 -0.17 -26.43 -23.04
N GLU A 506 -0.18 -26.06 -24.32
CA GLU A 506 0.82 -26.49 -25.30
C GLU A 506 2.26 -26.12 -24.84
N PRO A 507 3.26 -26.96 -25.11
CA PRO A 507 4.63 -26.70 -24.69
C PRO A 507 5.19 -25.51 -25.50
N THR A 508 5.48 -24.42 -24.80
CA THR A 508 6.24 -23.31 -25.37
C THR A 508 7.69 -23.78 -25.57
N GLU A 509 8.25 -23.51 -26.75
CA GLU A 509 9.65 -23.82 -27.03
C GLU A 509 10.58 -23.22 -25.95
N PRO A 510 11.59 -23.97 -25.47
CA PRO A 510 12.47 -23.49 -24.41
C PRO A 510 13.26 -22.28 -24.90
N LYS A 511 13.05 -21.12 -24.27
CA LYS A 511 13.87 -19.93 -24.49
C LYS A 511 15.33 -20.25 -24.16
N GLU A 512 16.24 -19.98 -25.10
CA GLU A 512 17.68 -20.13 -24.87
C GLU A 512 18.12 -19.29 -23.66
N ARG A 513 18.88 -19.91 -22.76
CA ARG A 513 19.38 -19.29 -21.53
C ARG A 513 20.45 -18.23 -21.86
N PRO A 514 20.38 -17.01 -21.29
CA PRO A 514 21.40 -15.99 -21.53
C PRO A 514 22.81 -16.43 -21.10
N GLU A 515 23.83 -16.02 -21.84
CA GLU A 515 25.25 -16.23 -21.50
C GLU A 515 25.70 -15.25 -20.40
N TYR A 516 25.22 -15.45 -19.16
CA TYR A 516 25.37 -14.48 -18.07
C TYR A 516 26.81 -14.03 -17.79
N MET A 517 27.79 -14.92 -17.88
CA MET A 517 29.20 -14.56 -17.64
C MET A 517 29.77 -13.68 -18.75
N LYS A 518 29.34 -13.88 -19.99
CA LYS A 518 29.70 -13.00 -21.11
C LYS A 518 29.01 -11.64 -20.96
N GLU A 519 27.73 -11.62 -20.60
CA GLU A 519 27.04 -10.35 -20.34
C GLU A 519 27.68 -9.56 -19.19
N LEU A 520 28.15 -10.24 -18.15
CA LEU A 520 28.89 -9.63 -17.04
C LEU A 520 30.20 -9.01 -17.53
N LEU A 521 30.96 -9.71 -18.37
CA LEU A 521 32.18 -9.16 -18.98
C LEU A 521 31.89 -7.93 -19.85
N GLU A 522 30.87 -8.01 -20.71
CA GLU A 522 30.43 -6.88 -21.54
C GLU A 522 30.00 -5.67 -20.68
N VAL A 523 29.40 -5.91 -19.49
CA VAL A 523 29.09 -4.85 -18.52
C VAL A 523 30.35 -4.19 -17.97
N TYR A 524 31.36 -4.98 -17.59
CA TYR A 524 32.63 -4.42 -17.11
C TYR A 524 33.36 -3.63 -18.19
N ASP A 525 33.39 -4.10 -19.43
CA ASP A 525 33.96 -3.36 -20.55
C ASP A 525 33.25 -2.01 -20.73
N LYS A 526 31.92 -2.00 -20.63
CA LYS A 526 31.14 -0.76 -20.68
C LYS A 526 31.40 0.18 -19.51
N PHE A 527 31.67 -0.33 -18.30
CA PHE A 527 32.11 0.49 -17.16
C PHE A 527 33.47 1.11 -17.42
N LYS A 528 34.41 0.34 -17.98
CA LYS A 528 35.76 0.79 -18.32
C LYS A 528 35.76 1.85 -19.42
N ASP A 529 34.95 1.66 -20.45
CA ASP A 529 34.85 2.56 -21.60
C ASP A 529 33.94 3.77 -21.34
N GLY A 530 33.31 3.85 -20.16
CA GLY A 530 32.37 4.91 -19.81
C GLY A 530 31.08 4.91 -20.64
N THR A 531 30.79 3.83 -21.35
CA THR A 531 29.60 3.69 -22.23
C THR A 531 28.42 3.03 -21.53
N ILE A 532 28.61 2.52 -20.32
CA ILE A 532 27.55 1.92 -19.53
C ILE A 532 26.49 2.97 -19.18
N THR A 533 25.22 2.57 -19.26
CA THR A 533 24.09 3.45 -18.93
C THR A 533 23.38 2.97 -17.67
N MET A 534 22.61 3.86 -17.06
CA MET A 534 21.74 3.55 -15.93
C MET A 534 20.68 2.47 -16.21
N ARG A 535 20.45 2.13 -17.50
CA ARG A 535 19.56 1.02 -17.90
C ARG A 535 20.22 -0.35 -17.77
N GLY A 536 21.51 -0.39 -17.41
CA GLY A 536 22.32 -1.60 -17.43
C GLY A 536 22.55 -2.13 -18.84
N HIS A 537 22.84 -3.41 -18.96
CA HIS A 537 23.13 -4.08 -20.22
C HIS A 537 22.56 -5.49 -20.22
N LYS A 538 21.81 -5.84 -21.27
CA LYS A 538 21.12 -7.14 -21.42
C LYS A 538 20.39 -7.55 -20.13
N SER A 539 20.71 -8.69 -19.51
CA SER A 539 20.06 -9.17 -18.28
C SER A 539 20.48 -8.42 -17.01
N ILE A 540 21.62 -7.74 -17.02
CA ILE A 540 22.14 -6.98 -15.88
C ILE A 540 21.54 -5.58 -15.92
N LYS A 541 20.38 -5.42 -15.27
CA LYS A 541 19.72 -4.12 -15.08
C LYS A 541 20.17 -3.46 -13.79
N PHE A 542 20.33 -2.15 -13.83
CA PHE A 542 20.72 -1.35 -12.67
C PHE A 542 19.56 -0.54 -12.12
N ILE A 543 19.47 -0.48 -10.79
CA ILE A 543 18.63 0.47 -10.07
C ILE A 543 19.55 1.23 -9.13
N ASN A 544 19.77 2.51 -9.41
CA ASN A 544 20.76 3.26 -8.68
C ASN A 544 20.14 4.43 -7.90
N LYS A 545 20.53 4.50 -6.64
CA LYS A 545 20.37 5.68 -5.78
C LYS A 545 21.73 6.28 -5.40
N ILE A 546 22.82 5.55 -5.67
CA ILE A 546 24.20 5.97 -5.43
C ILE A 546 24.71 6.66 -6.71
N PRO A 547 25.50 7.75 -6.60
CA PRO A 547 26.15 8.36 -7.74
C PRO A 547 26.86 7.32 -8.62
N PHE A 548 26.54 7.32 -9.91
CA PHE A 548 27.00 6.26 -10.81
C PHE A 548 28.53 6.26 -10.98
N SER A 549 29.21 7.39 -10.77
CA SER A 549 30.66 7.47 -10.69
C SER A 549 31.25 6.56 -9.61
N ILE A 550 30.63 6.51 -8.43
CA ILE A 550 31.05 5.64 -7.31
C ILE A 550 30.86 4.17 -7.71
N VAL A 551 29.73 3.85 -8.36
CA VAL A 551 29.48 2.49 -8.86
C VAL A 551 30.51 2.10 -9.92
N THR A 552 30.79 2.97 -10.88
CA THR A 552 31.79 2.73 -11.93
C THR A 552 33.18 2.51 -11.35
N GLU A 553 33.60 3.35 -10.40
CA GLU A 553 34.89 3.21 -9.73
C GLU A 553 35.02 1.85 -9.04
N ASN A 554 34.02 1.46 -8.24
CA ASN A 554 34.06 0.21 -7.50
C ASN A 554 33.86 -1.01 -8.40
N ALA A 555 33.09 -0.91 -9.49
CA ALA A 555 32.98 -1.95 -10.50
C ALA A 555 34.33 -2.21 -11.18
N ASN A 556 35.05 -1.15 -11.56
CA ASN A 556 36.39 -1.28 -12.14
C ASN A 556 37.40 -1.88 -11.15
N LYS A 557 37.33 -1.49 -9.86
CA LYS A 557 38.14 -2.10 -8.80
C LYS A 557 37.82 -3.58 -8.63
N LEU A 558 36.53 -3.95 -8.58
CA LEU A 558 36.10 -5.34 -8.45
C LEU A 558 36.58 -6.17 -9.65
N PHE A 559 36.44 -5.64 -10.86
CA PHE A 559 36.95 -6.29 -12.07
C PHE A 559 38.45 -6.59 -12.00
N ALA A 560 39.25 -5.65 -11.47
CA ALA A 560 40.69 -5.83 -11.34
C ALA A 560 41.10 -6.96 -10.37
N THR A 561 40.18 -7.44 -9.52
CA THR A 561 40.43 -8.57 -8.61
C THR A 561 40.07 -9.93 -9.20
N ARG A 562 39.57 -9.96 -10.44
CA ARG A 562 39.08 -11.19 -11.06
C ARG A 562 40.23 -12.09 -11.50
N ASP A 563 40.07 -13.37 -11.22
CA ASP A 563 40.80 -14.45 -11.88
C ASP A 563 40.14 -14.82 -13.22
N GLU A 564 40.94 -15.28 -14.18
CA GLU A 564 40.47 -15.65 -15.52
C GLU A 564 39.39 -16.75 -15.50
N LYS A 565 39.53 -17.71 -14.58
CA LYS A 565 38.62 -18.86 -14.44
C LYS A 565 37.55 -18.62 -13.39
N TYR A 566 37.91 -18.05 -12.24
CA TYR A 566 37.04 -17.99 -11.07
C TYR A 566 36.35 -16.63 -10.87
N GLY A 567 36.64 -15.63 -11.72
CA GLY A 567 36.12 -14.28 -11.53
C GLY A 567 36.57 -13.70 -10.19
N ALA A 568 35.68 -12.97 -9.49
CA ALA A 568 36.00 -12.39 -8.18
C ALA A 568 35.97 -13.40 -7.02
N LEU A 569 35.67 -14.67 -7.29
CA LEU A 569 35.54 -15.70 -6.27
C LEU A 569 36.89 -16.26 -5.82
N ASN A 570 36.92 -16.81 -4.62
CA ASN A 570 38.08 -17.52 -4.09
C ASN A 570 38.20 -18.92 -4.74
N PRO A 571 39.28 -19.26 -5.43
CA PRO A 571 39.42 -20.57 -6.09
C PRO A 571 39.21 -21.77 -5.16
N LYS A 572 39.60 -21.64 -3.88
CA LYS A 572 39.49 -22.72 -2.88
C LYS A 572 38.06 -23.14 -2.57
N VAL A 573 37.06 -22.31 -2.86
CA VAL A 573 35.67 -22.71 -2.66
C VAL A 573 35.22 -23.77 -3.67
N PHE A 574 35.91 -23.91 -4.81
CA PHE A 574 35.60 -24.93 -5.82
C PHE A 574 36.29 -26.28 -5.56
N ASP A 575 37.27 -26.34 -4.65
CA ASP A 575 37.96 -27.58 -4.26
C ASP A 575 37.09 -28.47 -3.35
N LYS A 576 35.98 -27.93 -2.85
CA LYS A 576 35.04 -28.63 -1.97
C LYS A 576 33.79 -29.05 -2.74
N GLU A 577 33.28 -30.22 -2.38
CA GLU A 577 31.93 -30.65 -2.75
C GLU A 577 30.94 -30.18 -1.70
N TYR A 578 29.82 -29.63 -2.16
CA TYR A 578 28.74 -29.14 -1.30
C TYR A 578 27.49 -29.97 -1.53
N TYR A 579 26.74 -30.19 -0.45
CA TYR A 579 25.44 -30.84 -0.50
C TYR A 579 24.41 -29.91 0.15
N ILE A 580 23.30 -29.70 -0.55
CA ILE A 580 22.16 -28.95 -0.02
C ILE A 580 20.90 -29.79 -0.22
N ASP A 581 20.13 -29.92 0.86
CA ASP A 581 18.80 -30.54 0.85
C ASP A 581 17.74 -29.54 1.35
N GLU A 582 16.50 -29.98 1.43
CA GLU A 582 15.37 -29.15 1.85
C GLU A 582 15.48 -28.68 3.31
N PHE A 583 16.14 -29.44 4.18
CA PHE A 583 16.09 -29.28 5.64
C PHE A 583 17.39 -28.75 6.24
N THR A 584 18.48 -28.79 5.49
CA THR A 584 19.84 -28.51 5.97
C THR A 584 20.38 -27.26 5.30
N PRO A 585 20.45 -26.13 6.02
CA PRO A 585 21.15 -24.94 5.55
C PRO A 585 22.63 -25.20 5.31
N LEU A 586 23.17 -24.60 4.26
CA LEU A 586 24.57 -24.67 3.86
C LEU A 586 25.29 -23.37 4.23
N VAL A 587 26.52 -23.49 4.75
CA VAL A 587 27.43 -22.37 4.98
C VAL A 587 28.71 -22.56 4.15
N ILE A 588 29.12 -21.53 3.42
CA ILE A 588 30.37 -21.49 2.66
C ILE A 588 31.19 -20.28 3.11
N ASP A 589 32.36 -20.53 3.70
CA ASP A 589 33.27 -19.48 4.15
C ASP A 589 34.23 -19.02 3.04
N ASN A 590 34.67 -17.76 3.12
CA ASN A 590 35.67 -17.14 2.26
C ASN A 590 35.30 -17.19 0.77
N VAL A 591 34.07 -16.76 0.45
CA VAL A 591 33.43 -16.85 -0.87
C VAL A 591 34.15 -16.03 -1.93
N TYR A 592 34.35 -14.75 -1.67
CA TYR A 592 35.11 -13.87 -2.56
C TYR A 592 36.58 -13.90 -2.17
N ASN A 593 37.46 -13.65 -3.13
CA ASN A 593 38.87 -13.43 -2.78
C ASN A 593 39.01 -12.18 -1.88
N GLU A 594 40.07 -12.12 -1.07
CA GLU A 594 40.23 -11.08 -0.05
C GLU A 594 40.18 -9.65 -0.61
N ALA A 595 40.72 -9.44 -1.81
CA ALA A 595 40.71 -8.13 -2.47
C ALA A 595 39.28 -7.74 -2.89
N ALA A 596 38.55 -8.67 -3.51
CA ALA A 596 37.15 -8.50 -3.89
C ALA A 596 36.27 -8.22 -2.66
N HIS A 597 36.42 -9.04 -1.61
CA HIS A 597 35.69 -8.87 -0.35
C HIS A 597 35.95 -7.49 0.27
N SER A 598 37.21 -7.04 0.30
CA SER A 598 37.58 -5.73 0.82
C SER A 598 36.93 -4.58 0.04
N ILE A 599 36.85 -4.67 -1.28
CA ILE A 599 36.16 -3.68 -2.13
C ILE A 599 34.67 -3.68 -1.81
N ILE A 600 34.05 -4.85 -1.72
CA ILE A 600 32.62 -4.99 -1.39
C ILE A 600 32.33 -4.38 -0.01
N LYS A 601 33.11 -4.74 1.01
CA LYS A 601 32.99 -4.21 2.37
C LYS A 601 33.10 -2.69 2.40
N ASN A 602 34.15 -2.14 1.79
CA ASN A 602 34.38 -0.69 1.77
C ASN A 602 33.28 0.06 1.02
N TYR A 603 32.76 -0.52 -0.07
CA TYR A 603 31.65 0.05 -0.82
C TYR A 603 30.41 0.23 0.06
N PHE A 604 30.02 -0.80 0.82
CA PHE A 604 28.82 -0.71 1.65
C PHE A 604 29.00 0.24 2.83
N HIS A 605 30.10 0.15 3.57
CA HIS A 605 30.40 1.08 4.68
C HIS A 605 30.40 2.53 4.22
N SER A 606 31.19 2.86 3.18
CA SER A 606 31.32 4.25 2.72
C SER A 606 29.99 4.84 2.23
N ASN A 607 29.14 4.04 1.60
CA ASN A 607 27.84 4.50 1.10
C ASN A 607 26.75 4.53 2.18
N ILE A 608 26.85 3.70 3.22
CA ILE A 608 26.00 3.79 4.40
C ILE A 608 26.34 5.06 5.18
N ASP A 609 27.63 5.31 5.43
CA ASP A 609 28.11 6.50 6.15
C ASP A 609 27.78 7.79 5.40
N ALA A 610 27.86 7.76 4.06
CA ALA A 610 27.46 8.88 3.21
C ALA A 610 25.93 9.08 3.11
N GLY A 611 25.12 8.22 3.72
CA GLY A 611 23.65 8.32 3.69
C GLY A 611 23.00 7.92 2.36
N ASN A 612 23.73 7.24 1.47
CA ASN A 612 23.23 6.84 0.15
C ASN A 612 22.26 5.64 0.22
N PHE A 613 22.28 4.89 1.33
CA PHE A 613 21.28 3.87 1.62
C PHE A 613 20.20 4.40 2.56
N ALA A 614 18.94 4.11 2.24
CA ALA A 614 17.82 4.50 3.09
C ALA A 614 17.78 3.63 4.35
N LEU A 615 17.84 4.26 5.52
CA LEU A 615 17.65 3.61 6.81
C LEU A 615 16.16 3.44 7.14
N GLY A 616 15.80 2.27 7.65
CA GLY A 616 14.48 1.97 8.19
C GLY A 616 13.63 1.10 7.28
N ASP A 617 13.10 0.02 7.86
CA ASP A 617 12.19 -0.89 7.19
C ASP A 617 10.98 -1.26 8.05
N ARG A 618 9.89 -1.66 7.40
CA ARG A 618 8.72 -2.22 8.08
C ARG A 618 9.07 -3.52 8.81
N GLN A 619 10.10 -4.23 8.33
CA GLN A 619 10.49 -5.54 8.83
C GLN A 619 11.52 -5.48 9.97
N ALA A 620 12.51 -4.58 9.87
CA ALA A 620 13.64 -4.47 10.80
C ALA A 620 14.24 -3.05 10.75
N HIS A 621 15.09 -2.70 11.70
CA HIS A 621 15.91 -1.49 11.60
C HIS A 621 17.17 -1.80 10.77
N ARG A 622 17.13 -1.44 9.48
CA ARG A 622 18.20 -1.76 8.50
C ARG A 622 18.26 -0.77 7.36
N TYR A 623 19.45 -0.62 6.78
CA TYR A 623 19.67 -0.02 5.48
C TYR A 623 19.24 -1.00 4.38
N LYS A 624 18.51 -0.49 3.39
CA LYS A 624 17.96 -1.33 2.33
C LYS A 624 18.03 -0.73 0.94
N SER A 625 18.16 -1.61 -0.05
CA SER A 625 18.02 -1.29 -1.46
C SER A 625 17.63 -2.54 -2.25
N ASN A 626 16.90 -2.37 -3.34
CA ASN A 626 16.48 -3.47 -4.22
C ASN A 626 17.13 -3.29 -5.59
N ASN A 627 17.77 -4.34 -6.10
CA ASN A 627 18.51 -4.33 -7.36
C ASN A 627 19.53 -3.19 -7.48
N GLU A 628 20.18 -2.86 -6.35
CA GLU A 628 21.32 -1.95 -6.31
C GLU A 628 22.41 -2.43 -7.28
N SER A 629 22.93 -1.48 -8.06
CA SER A 629 23.77 -1.72 -9.24
C SER A 629 25.06 -2.48 -8.94
N PHE A 630 25.79 -2.11 -7.89
CA PHE A 630 27.03 -2.80 -7.52
C PHE A 630 26.73 -4.20 -6.96
N SER A 631 25.69 -4.32 -6.14
CA SER A 631 25.18 -5.60 -5.62
C SER A 631 24.75 -6.57 -6.73
N ARG A 632 24.28 -6.06 -7.88
CA ARG A 632 23.99 -6.88 -9.07
C ARG A 632 25.24 -7.47 -9.69
N LEU A 633 26.37 -6.75 -9.69
CA LEU A 633 27.64 -7.31 -10.14
C LEU A 633 28.10 -8.42 -9.19
N VAL A 634 28.03 -8.15 -7.88
CA VAL A 634 28.34 -9.13 -6.82
C VAL A 634 27.52 -10.41 -7.01
N GLN A 635 26.23 -10.31 -7.30
CA GLN A 635 25.36 -11.47 -7.58
C GLN A 635 25.84 -12.30 -8.78
N TYR A 636 26.19 -11.64 -9.89
CA TYR A 636 26.60 -12.34 -11.11
C TYR A 636 27.98 -12.98 -10.95
N GLU A 637 28.90 -12.34 -10.24
CA GLU A 637 30.17 -12.96 -9.84
C GLU A 637 29.96 -14.23 -9.00
N LEU A 638 28.88 -14.30 -8.23
CA LEU A 638 28.56 -15.46 -7.38
C LEU A 638 27.99 -16.64 -8.17
N LEU A 639 27.42 -16.40 -9.35
CA LEU A 639 26.67 -17.41 -10.10
C LEU A 639 27.43 -18.73 -10.32
N PRO A 640 28.72 -18.74 -10.72
CA PRO A 640 29.46 -19.98 -10.92
C PRO A 640 29.57 -20.85 -9.65
N LEU A 641 29.69 -20.23 -8.48
CA LEU A 641 29.69 -20.95 -7.21
C LEU A 641 28.31 -21.55 -6.92
N ILE A 642 27.24 -20.80 -7.15
CA ILE A 642 25.88 -21.32 -6.92
C ILE A 642 25.62 -22.53 -7.82
N GLU A 643 25.97 -22.46 -9.11
CA GLU A 643 25.84 -23.59 -10.03
C GLU A 643 26.71 -24.79 -9.63
N HIS A 644 27.93 -24.55 -9.11
CA HIS A 644 28.78 -25.60 -8.55
C HIS A 644 28.17 -26.28 -7.32
N VAL A 645 27.44 -25.54 -6.49
CA VAL A 645 26.74 -26.06 -5.31
C VAL A 645 25.50 -26.86 -5.71
N VAL A 646 24.63 -26.31 -6.56
CA VAL A 646 23.34 -26.95 -6.92
C VAL A 646 23.45 -27.97 -8.05
N LYS A 647 24.60 -28.04 -8.72
CA LYS A 647 24.90 -28.94 -9.85
C LYS A 647 23.91 -28.78 -11.02
N LYS A 648 23.33 -27.58 -11.19
CA LYS A 648 22.41 -27.25 -12.26
C LYS A 648 22.51 -25.76 -12.67
N PRO A 649 22.10 -25.43 -13.91
CA PRO A 649 21.91 -24.04 -14.36
C PRO A 649 21.03 -23.21 -13.43
N MET A 650 21.48 -21.99 -13.10
CA MET A 650 20.73 -21.05 -12.24
C MET A 650 20.62 -19.64 -12.84
N ASN A 651 19.47 -18.99 -12.69
CA ASN A 651 19.23 -17.66 -13.21
C ASN A 651 19.26 -16.64 -12.07
N PRO A 652 20.10 -15.59 -12.13
CA PRO A 652 20.06 -14.49 -11.18
C PRO A 652 18.74 -13.72 -11.31
N THR A 653 17.94 -13.63 -10.23
CA THR A 653 16.62 -12.97 -10.28
C THR A 653 16.71 -11.53 -9.79
N TYR A 654 16.77 -11.32 -8.49
CA TYR A 654 16.87 -10.01 -7.85
C TYR A 654 17.82 -10.05 -6.66
N ILE A 655 18.21 -8.88 -6.17
CA ILE A 655 18.94 -8.75 -4.91
C ILE A 655 18.20 -7.84 -3.94
N TYR A 656 18.51 -8.02 -2.66
CA TYR A 656 18.07 -7.14 -1.61
C TYR A 656 19.22 -6.84 -0.64
N VAL A 657 19.69 -5.59 -0.64
CA VAL A 657 20.62 -5.10 0.37
C VAL A 657 19.86 -5.04 1.69
N SER A 658 20.43 -5.65 2.73
CA SER A 658 19.82 -5.73 4.05
C SER A 658 20.89 -5.58 5.13
N CYS A 659 21.41 -4.36 5.27
CA CYS A 659 22.46 -4.05 6.24
C CYS A 659 21.83 -3.60 7.56
N TYR A 660 21.79 -4.49 8.55
CA TYR A 660 21.13 -4.25 9.83
C TYR A 660 22.01 -3.42 10.76
N THR A 661 21.38 -2.57 11.56
CA THR A 661 22.01 -1.83 12.64
C THR A 661 21.20 -1.96 13.92
N LYS A 662 21.88 -1.88 15.06
CA LYS A 662 21.24 -1.89 16.37
C LYS A 662 20.45 -0.59 16.56
N ASP A 663 19.26 -0.72 17.12
CA ASP A 663 18.40 0.40 17.50
C ASP A 663 17.89 0.12 18.92
N GLU A 664 18.07 1.09 19.82
CA GLU A 664 17.70 0.98 21.23
C GLU A 664 16.20 1.18 21.46
N GLU A 665 15.52 1.93 20.59
CA GLU A 665 14.09 2.23 20.69
C GLU A 665 13.25 1.18 19.97
N LYS A 666 13.77 0.60 18.89
CA LYS A 666 13.10 -0.43 18.10
C LYS A 666 13.98 -1.68 17.96
N PRO A 667 13.57 -2.85 18.48
CA PRO A 667 14.36 -4.06 18.35
C PRO A 667 14.59 -4.43 16.88
N THR A 668 15.87 -4.62 16.52
CA THR A 668 16.26 -5.13 15.20
C THR A 668 16.09 -6.63 15.18
N GLU A 669 14.95 -7.11 14.71
CA GLU A 669 14.64 -8.53 14.53
C GLU A 669 14.13 -8.80 13.10
N LEU A 670 14.09 -10.07 12.71
CA LEU A 670 13.46 -10.49 11.46
C LEU A 670 12.30 -11.44 11.79
N PRO A 671 11.04 -10.97 11.79
CA PRO A 671 9.91 -11.79 12.19
C PRO A 671 9.72 -13.05 11.30
N PRO A 672 9.04 -14.09 11.81
CA PRO A 672 8.76 -15.33 11.08
C PRO A 672 8.13 -15.12 9.71
N HIS A 673 8.75 -15.69 8.68
CA HIS A 673 8.27 -15.63 7.31
C HIS A 673 8.78 -16.77 6.42
N THR A 674 8.13 -16.91 5.26
CA THR A 674 8.62 -17.59 4.07
C THR A 674 8.90 -16.59 2.94
N ASP A 675 9.80 -16.95 2.03
CA ASP A 675 10.25 -16.13 0.92
C ASP A 675 9.25 -16.04 -0.23
N ARG A 676 9.60 -15.30 -1.29
CA ARG A 676 8.76 -15.09 -2.46
C ARG A 676 8.93 -16.24 -3.48
N PRO A 677 7.95 -16.44 -4.39
CA PRO A 677 8.04 -17.46 -5.43
C PRO A 677 9.28 -17.34 -6.32
N ASP A 678 9.78 -16.11 -6.52
CA ASP A 678 10.95 -15.81 -7.33
C ASP A 678 12.30 -16.19 -6.67
N CYS A 679 12.28 -16.86 -5.52
CA CYS A 679 13.44 -17.26 -4.73
C CYS A 679 13.40 -18.77 -4.52
N GLU A 680 14.09 -19.55 -5.34
CA GLU A 680 14.20 -21.00 -5.12
C GLU A 680 15.11 -21.30 -3.91
N TYR A 681 16.24 -20.60 -3.83
CA TYR A 681 17.16 -20.66 -2.70
C TYR A 681 17.42 -19.27 -2.15
N THR A 682 17.36 -19.17 -0.83
CA THR A 682 17.66 -17.95 -0.11
C THR A 682 19.14 -17.96 0.21
N ILE A 683 19.87 -17.05 -0.44
CA ILE A 683 21.31 -16.90 -0.25
C ILE A 683 21.57 -15.56 0.44
N SER A 684 22.15 -15.64 1.65
CA SER A 684 22.59 -14.48 2.43
C SER A 684 24.10 -14.41 2.41
N TYR A 685 24.66 -13.45 1.69
CA TYR A 685 26.10 -13.16 1.74
C TYR A 685 26.38 -12.13 2.85
N ILE A 686 27.31 -12.47 3.74
CA ILE A 686 27.72 -11.64 4.87
C ILE A 686 28.89 -10.78 4.44
N ILE A 687 28.60 -9.50 4.26
CA ILE A 687 29.58 -8.48 3.91
C ILE A 687 30.47 -8.20 5.11
N ASP A 688 29.87 -7.93 6.26
CA ASP A 688 30.63 -7.57 7.46
C ASP A 688 29.78 -7.69 8.72
N LYS A 689 30.43 -7.94 9.85
CA LYS A 689 29.84 -7.94 11.19
C LYS A 689 30.95 -7.75 12.24
N PRO A 690 30.63 -7.30 13.46
CA PRO A 690 31.62 -7.24 14.53
C PRO A 690 32.27 -8.60 14.78
N GLU A 691 33.58 -8.62 15.03
CA GLU A 691 34.32 -9.85 15.31
C GLU A 691 33.76 -10.57 16.54
N GLY A 692 33.59 -11.89 16.45
CA GLY A 692 33.01 -12.71 17.52
C GLY A 692 31.50 -12.54 17.74
N SER A 693 30.84 -11.62 17.01
CA SER A 693 29.38 -11.50 17.09
C SER A 693 28.68 -12.70 16.46
N ASN A 694 27.54 -13.09 17.04
CA ASN A 694 26.69 -14.14 16.52
C ASN A 694 25.25 -13.64 16.48
N TRP A 695 24.62 -13.73 15.31
CA TRP A 695 23.21 -13.43 15.16
C TRP A 695 22.63 -14.45 14.19
N PRO A 696 22.16 -15.61 14.67
CA PRO A 696 21.75 -16.68 13.78
C PRO A 696 20.40 -16.39 13.14
N ILE A 697 20.21 -16.89 11.92
CA ILE A 697 18.88 -17.16 11.36
C ILE A 697 18.43 -18.55 11.77
N TYR A 698 17.22 -18.64 12.31
CA TYR A 698 16.58 -19.89 12.66
C TYR A 698 15.73 -20.33 11.46
N VAL A 699 15.99 -21.53 10.94
CA VAL A 699 15.25 -22.15 9.83
C VAL A 699 14.47 -23.34 10.38
N ASP A 700 13.14 -23.26 10.35
CA ASP A 700 12.24 -24.33 10.80
C ASP A 700 12.37 -25.55 9.89
N LYS A 701 12.56 -26.73 10.49
CA LYS A 701 12.61 -28.00 9.75
C LYS A 701 11.23 -28.45 9.26
N THR A 702 10.16 -27.82 9.75
CA THR A 702 8.79 -28.15 9.36
C THR A 702 8.41 -27.48 8.05
N LYS A 703 8.18 -28.29 7.03
CA LYS A 703 7.65 -27.84 5.74
C LYS A 703 6.21 -27.32 5.92
N GLN A 704 5.97 -26.09 5.49
CA GLN A 704 4.67 -25.45 5.56
C GLN A 704 3.77 -25.89 4.38
N PRO A 705 2.46 -26.05 4.60
CA PRO A 705 1.54 -26.51 3.56
C PRO A 705 1.33 -25.49 2.43
N VAL A 706 1.68 -24.22 2.65
CA VAL A 706 1.52 -23.12 1.69
C VAL A 706 2.90 -22.51 1.42
N LYS A 707 3.40 -22.69 0.19
CA LYS A 707 4.60 -22.00 -0.29
C LYS A 707 4.37 -20.50 -0.35
N ASN A 708 5.40 -19.73 -0.03
CA ASN A 708 5.46 -18.28 -0.19
C ASN A 708 4.34 -17.51 0.51
N LYS A 709 3.79 -18.06 1.60
CA LYS A 709 2.77 -17.40 2.43
C LYS A 709 3.21 -16.03 2.93
N GLY A 710 4.52 -15.81 3.06
CA GLY A 710 5.06 -14.61 3.65
C GLY A 710 5.03 -14.73 5.16
N ARG A 711 4.37 -13.79 5.84
CA ARG A 711 4.50 -13.64 7.28
C ARG A 711 3.69 -14.64 8.12
N TYR A 712 4.24 -15.00 9.28
CA TYR A 712 3.61 -15.85 10.30
C TYR A 712 3.57 -15.13 11.65
N TRP A 713 2.46 -15.29 12.38
CA TRP A 713 2.23 -14.64 13.68
C TRP A 713 2.58 -15.52 14.88
N PHE A 714 3.42 -16.53 14.66
CA PHE A 714 4.00 -17.37 15.71
C PHE A 714 5.47 -17.63 15.38
N TYR A 715 6.26 -17.86 16.42
CA TYR A 715 7.65 -18.29 16.31
C TYR A 715 7.72 -19.81 16.45
N PRO A 716 8.31 -20.54 15.48
CA PRO A 716 8.58 -21.97 15.64
C PRO A 716 9.45 -22.25 16.89
N PRO A 717 9.23 -23.36 17.61
CA PRO A 717 10.10 -23.76 18.72
C PRO A 717 11.55 -23.95 18.25
N LYS A 718 12.53 -23.49 19.05
CA LYS A 718 13.95 -23.53 18.68
C LYS A 718 14.46 -24.95 18.45
N GLU A 719 13.90 -25.93 19.15
CA GLU A 719 14.23 -27.35 19.01
C GLU A 719 13.87 -27.89 17.61
N GLY A 720 12.86 -27.29 16.97
CA GLY A 720 12.45 -27.59 15.59
C GLY A 720 13.25 -26.84 14.54
N CYS A 721 14.13 -25.92 14.92
CA CYS A 721 14.88 -25.07 14.02
C CYS A 721 16.35 -25.48 13.88
N VAL A 722 16.95 -25.16 12.73
CA VAL A 722 18.41 -25.09 12.57
C VAL A 722 18.82 -23.63 12.74
N ALA A 723 19.64 -23.34 13.74
CA ALA A 723 20.26 -22.02 13.89
C ALA A 723 21.52 -21.94 13.02
N VAL A 724 21.59 -20.93 12.16
CA VAL A 724 22.68 -20.77 11.19
C VAL A 724 23.24 -19.35 11.29
N ASP A 725 24.54 -19.26 11.49
CA ASP A 725 25.30 -18.01 11.37
C ASP A 725 26.58 -18.27 10.59
N ALA A 726 27.19 -17.22 10.04
CA ALA A 726 28.46 -17.36 9.34
C ALA A 726 29.36 -16.12 9.53
N ASN A 727 30.64 -16.22 9.16
CA ASN A 727 31.59 -15.13 9.31
C ASN A 727 31.45 -14.08 8.20
N ALA A 728 32.13 -12.93 8.33
CA ALA A 728 32.30 -12.03 7.19
C ALA A 728 32.95 -12.79 6.01
N ASN A 729 32.63 -12.38 4.78
CA ASN A 729 33.02 -13.08 3.55
C ASN A 729 32.44 -14.49 3.41
N SER A 730 31.36 -14.80 4.14
CA SER A 730 30.72 -16.12 4.10
C SER A 730 29.29 -16.03 3.57
N LEU A 731 28.78 -17.15 3.09
CA LEU A 731 27.46 -17.30 2.49
C LEU A 731 26.66 -18.34 3.26
N MET A 732 25.40 -18.01 3.55
CA MET A 732 24.40 -18.97 4.05
C MET A 732 23.37 -19.23 2.94
N MET A 733 22.99 -20.48 2.75
CA MET A 733 22.03 -20.91 1.72
C MET A 733 21.02 -21.90 2.29
N PHE A 734 19.72 -21.68 2.09
CA PHE A 734 18.65 -22.58 2.54
C PHE A 734 17.38 -22.42 1.67
N ASN A 735 16.44 -23.36 1.75
CA ASN A 735 15.12 -23.23 1.12
C ASN A 735 14.24 -22.31 1.96
N GLY A 736 13.85 -21.15 1.41
CA GLY A 736 13.03 -20.18 2.11
C GLY A 736 11.54 -20.20 1.75
N THR A 737 11.13 -20.94 0.72
CA THR A 737 9.77 -20.80 0.15
C THR A 737 8.69 -21.46 0.99
N ASP A 738 8.99 -22.57 1.67
CA ASP A 738 8.06 -23.31 2.51
C ASP A 738 8.62 -23.67 3.89
N HIS A 739 9.79 -23.15 4.25
CA HIS A 739 10.34 -23.27 5.61
C HIS A 739 10.32 -21.91 6.29
N ILE A 740 9.65 -21.84 7.45
CA ILE A 740 9.60 -20.60 8.24
C ILE A 740 11.01 -20.28 8.70
N HIS A 741 11.44 -19.04 8.50
CA HIS A 741 12.70 -18.58 9.04
C HIS A 741 12.58 -17.19 9.67
N TYR A 742 13.40 -16.96 10.70
CA TYR A 742 13.37 -15.74 11.49
C TYR A 742 14.73 -15.47 12.15
N ARG A 743 14.93 -14.21 12.56
CA ARG A 743 16.03 -13.80 13.44
C ARG A 743 15.39 -13.14 14.65
N GLU A 744 15.88 -13.50 15.83
CA GLU A 744 15.52 -12.81 17.07
C GLU A 744 16.17 -11.43 17.12
N LYS A 745 15.94 -10.71 18.22
CA LYS A 745 16.57 -9.40 18.46
C LYS A 745 18.09 -9.49 18.31
N MET A 746 18.64 -8.58 17.52
CA MET A 746 20.07 -8.39 17.31
C MET A 746 20.70 -7.69 18.51
N GLU A 747 21.79 -8.25 19.04
CA GLU A 747 22.53 -7.65 20.16
C GLU A 747 23.82 -6.94 19.72
N CYS A 748 24.37 -7.30 18.55
CA CYS A 748 25.56 -6.66 17.96
C CYS A 748 25.21 -5.33 17.29
N ASP A 749 26.21 -4.46 17.13
CA ASP A 749 26.02 -3.08 16.63
C ASP A 749 25.55 -3.03 15.17
N TYR A 750 26.06 -3.93 14.34
CA TYR A 750 25.68 -4.04 12.94
C TYR A 750 25.80 -5.47 12.43
N TYR A 751 25.09 -5.74 11.34
CA TYR A 751 25.16 -7.02 10.63
C TYR A 751 24.83 -6.80 9.15
N TYR A 752 25.86 -6.71 8.31
CA TYR A 752 25.72 -6.30 6.91
C TYR A 752 25.61 -7.51 6.00
N ILE A 753 24.42 -7.68 5.39
CA ILE A 753 24.17 -8.74 4.41
C ILE A 753 23.56 -8.21 3.12
N VAL A 754 23.77 -8.97 2.05
CA VAL A 754 23.00 -8.86 0.82
C VAL A 754 22.34 -10.21 0.56
N LEU A 755 21.04 -10.17 0.29
CA LEU A 755 20.25 -11.31 -0.13
C LEU A 755 20.35 -11.41 -1.65
N LEU A 756 20.85 -12.55 -2.14
CA LEU A 756 21.16 -12.80 -3.55
C LEU A 756 20.25 -13.91 -4.05
N HIS A 757 19.27 -13.62 -4.90
CA HIS A 757 18.25 -14.62 -5.25
C HIS A 757 18.52 -15.26 -6.61
N PHE A 758 18.34 -16.59 -6.69
CA PHE A 758 18.53 -17.38 -7.89
C PHE A 758 17.35 -18.34 -8.08
N ARG A 759 17.07 -18.71 -9.34
CA ARG A 759 16.05 -19.71 -9.69
C ARG A 759 16.49 -20.60 -10.86
N SER A 760 16.11 -21.87 -10.88
CA SER A 760 16.28 -22.75 -12.04
C SER A 760 15.17 -22.57 -13.08
N ASP A 761 15.43 -22.99 -14.32
CA ASP A 761 14.42 -23.03 -15.37
C ASP A 761 13.41 -24.14 -15.08
N GLY A 762 12.10 -23.86 -15.19
CA GLY A 762 11.02 -24.83 -14.91
C GLY A 762 10.42 -24.79 -13.50
N TYR A 763 10.83 -23.83 -12.66
CA TYR A 763 10.16 -23.54 -11.37
C TYR A 763 8.94 -22.63 -11.63
N GLU A 764 7.81 -23.21 -12.04
CA GLU A 764 6.48 -22.55 -12.12
C GLU A 764 5.58 -22.88 -10.93
#